data_AF-A0AAT9G3Y8-F1
#
_entry.id   AF-A0AAT9G3Y8-F1
#
_cell.length_a   1.000
_cell.length_b   1.000
_cell.length_c   1.000
_cell.angle_alpha   90.00
_cell.angle_beta   90.00
_cell.angle_gamma   90.00
#
_symmetry.space_group_name_H-M   'P 1'
#
loop_
_entity.id
_entity.type
_entity.pdbx_description
1 polymer ?
#
loop_
_entity_poly.entity_id
_entity_poly.type
_entity_poly.pdbx_seq_one_letter_code
_entity_poly.pdbx_strand_id
1 'polypeptide(L)'
;MRDPNFIHLHVHTEYSIINGLSKINCLIDKAIAYNMPAIAITDFTNLYGIIKFYTAAHLAGIKPIIGVDFYLEDAIVDTQYSSLTILAKNNQGYKNLILLISQAYANGYGDIGPTIKRDWLVKHKEGLILLSGGCNGDIGKLLLHKDKKLLKKYLSFYETYFHNNYYIELIRTGRINEEEYNNYAINLASEKNIPVVATNDVCFIDSSDYYAHEIRVAIHDGYILNNHKRSNKYSKQQYLRNSEEMLQLFSDIPEALFNSVEIAKRCNVTISLGKYFLPKLLFNKTEINSLLIQTATVGLQKRLKLLYSNPDIRNDIKDKYYLRLNSELEVINKMGFPAYFLIVMEFIEWSKNNGIPVGPGRGSGAGSLVAYALNITDLDPIKFDLIFERFLNPERISLPDFDIDFCMVRRDEVIEHVSKLYGKDSVSQIITFGTMAARAAIKDVGRVLGYPYGFVDRISKLIPSDIGITIKKAFILEPQLRALYDNDDEIKLIIDMACKLEGIIRNAGKHAGGVVISPTKITDFSPIYCDAEGKNSLTQFDKNDIESVGLVKFDFLGLKTLTIINYAVNAINNGKLKNKIAPININLIPLNDQHCFNLLQRGETTGIFQLESYGIKELIKRLRPDCFEDIVALVALFRPGPLQSGMVDNFINRKHGKELIYYPDINWQHSLLKPVLESTYGIILYQEQVMKIAQVLAGYSLADADMLRIAISKKNTAEMIAHRKIFQSGAIKNGIDSNLAMKIFDLLEKFANYGFNKSHSVAYALISYQTLWLKTYYPAEFMAAAMTADMDNVDKLVCLIHECRRIGLKILLPDINIGLYNFHVNEKGEIVYGLGAIKGVGIASIKTIISLRENCGIFKNFFDFCIKVCNKKINRRVIEKLILSGACDILGIERINIMNSLDDIFIAVEQIVKKNNNGQEELFDDINDISYQKKYLLNKKINKWSKHTILHGERETLGLYLTSHPINIYLSEIKYYTNNLTLQQVSSISQSNKTLLTVVGLILNIKIITNKYNNKFAICIINDNTSDLEIFINTKLLNNYNSLLKKDLIVIVSGLNKFDKYRGINKLIVTNIMSINEARNIYIKYIAILLVHDVDHINKVLINLENIINQYQLDGLIPIKFFHLYKNCIRELQLEKTFLITPTDTTLSHLYRLFGSKYVKLKFK
;
A
#
# COMPACT_ATOMS: atom_id res chain seq x y z
N MET A 1 -42.18 9.45 33.98
CA MET A 1 -41.02 8.60 33.62
C MET A 1 -40.57 7.92 34.90
N ARG A 2 -40.31 6.60 34.90
CA ARG A 2 -39.72 5.92 36.07
C ARG A 2 -38.30 6.47 36.24
N ASP A 3 -37.92 6.86 37.45
CA ASP A 3 -36.54 7.27 37.72
C ASP A 3 -35.58 6.10 37.43
N PRO A 4 -34.45 6.34 36.75
CA PRO A 4 -33.47 5.29 36.50
C PRO A 4 -32.79 4.87 37.80
N ASN A 5 -32.62 3.56 37.98
CA ASN A 5 -32.02 3.00 39.19
C ASN A 5 -30.49 2.81 39.08
N PHE A 6 -29.95 2.74 37.86
CA PHE A 6 -28.53 2.49 37.61
C PHE A 6 -28.11 2.92 36.20
N ILE A 7 -26.89 3.45 36.05
CA ILE A 7 -26.28 3.82 34.78
C ILE A 7 -24.83 3.30 34.74
N HIS A 8 -24.43 2.65 33.64
CA HIS A 8 -23.05 2.21 33.46
C HIS A 8 -22.12 3.40 33.23
N LEU A 9 -21.11 3.53 34.10
CA LEU A 9 -20.11 4.62 34.07
C LEU A 9 -18.71 4.18 33.62
N HIS A 10 -18.46 2.87 33.53
CA HIS A 10 -17.17 2.30 33.16
C HIS A 10 -17.40 1.24 32.07
N VAL A 11 -17.18 1.62 30.81
CA VAL A 11 -17.45 0.79 29.62
C VAL A 11 -16.38 1.05 28.57
N HIS A 12 -15.74 -0.02 28.13
CA HIS A 12 -14.81 -0.01 27.01
C HIS A 12 -15.51 -0.41 25.71
N THR A 13 -15.20 0.31 24.64
CA THR A 13 -15.64 -0.01 23.29
C THR A 13 -14.51 -0.57 22.46
N GLU A 14 -14.78 -0.91 21.20
CA GLU A 14 -13.77 -1.34 20.23
C GLU A 14 -12.58 -0.36 20.08
N TYR A 15 -12.74 0.89 20.53
CA TYR A 15 -11.70 1.92 20.55
C TYR A 15 -10.72 1.79 21.73
N SER A 16 -11.06 1.05 22.78
CA SER A 16 -10.07 0.49 23.71
C SER A 16 -9.27 -0.61 23.02
N ILE A 17 -8.27 -0.22 22.22
CA ILE A 17 -7.47 -1.14 21.39
C ILE A 17 -6.82 -2.27 22.22
N ILE A 18 -6.62 -2.08 23.52
CA ILE A 18 -6.01 -3.09 24.40
C ILE A 18 -6.97 -4.27 24.70
N ASN A 19 -8.28 -4.03 24.84
CA ASN A 19 -9.21 -5.03 25.37
C ASN A 19 -10.66 -4.93 24.87
N GLY A 20 -11.15 -3.77 24.43
CA GLY A 20 -12.56 -3.59 24.15
C GLY A 20 -13.04 -4.32 22.87
N LEU A 21 -14.25 -4.85 22.96
CA LEU A 21 -14.91 -5.62 21.89
C LEU A 21 -16.20 -4.93 21.39
N SER A 22 -16.84 -4.13 22.24
CA SER A 22 -18.16 -3.55 21.98
C SER A 22 -18.12 -2.48 20.89
N LYS A 23 -18.78 -2.74 19.76
CA LYS A 23 -18.99 -1.72 18.71
C LYS A 23 -19.98 -0.67 19.21
N ILE A 24 -19.73 0.61 18.89
CA ILE A 24 -20.55 1.73 19.39
C ILE A 24 -22.03 1.54 19.03
N ASN A 25 -22.37 1.24 17.77
CA ASN A 25 -23.76 1.07 17.36
C ASN A 25 -24.44 -0.07 18.11
N CYS A 26 -23.77 -1.21 18.24
CA CYS A 26 -24.32 -2.36 18.98
C CYS A 26 -24.49 -2.04 20.48
N LEU A 27 -23.58 -1.25 21.07
CA LEU A 27 -23.67 -0.80 22.46
C LEU A 27 -24.91 0.09 22.67
N ILE A 28 -25.15 1.04 21.76
CA ILE A 28 -26.33 1.92 21.79
C ILE A 28 -27.61 1.11 21.59
N ASP A 29 -27.65 0.21 20.61
CA ASP A 29 -28.82 -0.66 20.37
C ASP A 29 -29.17 -1.50 21.62
N LYS A 30 -28.15 -2.03 22.31
CA LYS A 30 -28.35 -2.78 23.56
C LYS A 30 -28.82 -1.89 24.70
N ALA A 31 -28.30 -0.66 24.81
CA ALA A 31 -28.74 0.30 25.82
C ALA A 31 -30.21 0.72 25.62
N ILE A 32 -30.66 0.88 24.37
CA ILE A 32 -32.08 1.10 24.03
C ILE A 32 -32.91 -0.11 24.46
N ALA A 33 -32.47 -1.32 24.13
CA ALA A 33 -33.18 -2.55 24.50
C ALA A 33 -33.33 -2.72 26.03
N TYR A 34 -32.38 -2.21 26.82
CA TYR A 34 -32.44 -2.19 28.28
C TYR A 34 -33.10 -0.93 28.88
N ASN A 35 -33.63 -0.03 28.05
CA ASN A 35 -34.23 1.24 28.48
C ASN A 35 -33.29 2.10 29.35
N MET A 36 -32.00 2.08 29.06
CA MET A 36 -31.01 2.91 29.77
C MET A 36 -31.04 4.35 29.22
N PRO A 37 -31.32 5.37 30.06
CA PRO A 37 -31.43 6.75 29.59
C PRO A 37 -30.07 7.42 29.35
N ALA A 38 -28.99 6.85 29.89
CA ALA A 38 -27.62 7.33 29.71
C ALA A 38 -26.64 6.17 29.75
N ILE A 39 -25.47 6.37 29.17
CA ILE A 39 -24.34 5.44 29.25
C ILE A 39 -23.02 6.21 29.12
N ALA A 40 -21.98 5.77 29.82
CA ALA A 40 -20.63 6.29 29.64
C ALA A 40 -19.79 5.40 28.73
N ILE A 41 -18.83 6.00 28.05
CA ILE A 41 -17.67 5.30 27.50
C ILE A 41 -16.43 5.84 28.21
N THR A 42 -15.54 4.92 28.58
CA THR A 42 -14.28 5.19 29.27
C THR A 42 -13.14 4.46 28.55
N ASP A 43 -12.99 4.70 27.25
CA ASP A 43 -11.96 4.01 26.48
C ASP A 43 -10.53 4.29 27.03
N PHE A 44 -9.63 3.33 26.86
CA PHE A 44 -8.31 3.36 27.47
C PHE A 44 -7.39 4.42 26.83
N THR A 45 -7.08 5.47 27.58
CA THR A 45 -6.22 6.62 27.27
C THR A 45 -6.53 7.26 25.91
N ASN A 46 -7.79 7.23 25.44
CA ASN A 46 -8.15 7.81 24.16
C ASN A 46 -9.60 8.30 24.11
N LEU A 47 -9.90 9.11 23.10
CA LEU A 47 -11.26 9.56 22.75
C LEU A 47 -11.62 9.21 21.30
N TYR A 48 -11.00 8.18 20.72
CA TYR A 48 -11.12 7.86 19.30
C TYR A 48 -12.56 7.72 18.81
N GLY A 49 -13.44 7.12 19.63
CA GLY A 49 -14.84 6.85 19.29
C GLY A 49 -15.83 7.93 19.69
N ILE A 50 -15.40 9.02 20.33
CA ILE A 50 -16.33 9.87 21.09
C ILE A 50 -17.33 10.63 20.22
N ILE A 51 -16.92 11.08 19.02
CA ILE A 51 -17.80 11.81 18.10
C ILE A 51 -18.90 10.89 17.56
N LYS A 52 -18.54 9.65 17.21
CA LYS A 52 -19.48 8.62 16.75
C LYS A 52 -20.45 8.23 17.86
N PHE A 53 -19.94 8.02 19.07
CA PHE A 53 -20.76 7.73 20.24
C PHE A 53 -21.73 8.87 20.56
N TYR A 54 -21.23 10.11 20.63
CA TYR A 54 -22.04 11.28 20.95
C TYR A 54 -23.19 11.44 19.95
N THR A 55 -22.90 11.30 18.66
CA THR A 55 -23.89 11.41 17.58
C THR A 55 -24.90 10.27 17.63
N ALA A 56 -24.45 9.02 17.78
CA ALA A 56 -25.32 7.84 17.83
C ALA A 56 -26.23 7.85 19.07
N ALA A 57 -25.68 8.19 20.24
CA ALA A 57 -26.44 8.30 21.48
C ALA A 57 -27.50 9.41 21.39
N HIS A 58 -27.13 10.58 20.87
CA HIS A 58 -28.06 11.71 20.71
C HIS A 58 -29.22 11.38 19.75
N LEU A 59 -28.93 10.73 18.61
CA LEU A 59 -29.96 10.26 17.67
C LEU A 59 -30.89 9.21 18.28
N ALA A 60 -30.38 8.39 19.20
CA ALA A 60 -31.16 7.39 19.94
C ALA A 60 -31.92 7.96 21.16
N GLY A 61 -31.73 9.24 21.51
CA GLY A 61 -32.30 9.83 22.71
C GLY A 61 -31.64 9.37 24.02
N ILE A 62 -30.44 8.78 23.96
CA ILE A 62 -29.63 8.38 25.11
C ILE A 62 -28.64 9.49 25.44
N LYS A 63 -28.50 9.85 26.72
CA LYS A 63 -27.52 10.84 27.16
C LYS A 63 -26.09 10.25 27.13
N PRO A 64 -25.16 10.78 26.31
CA PRO A 64 -23.77 10.33 26.30
C PRO A 64 -22.99 10.91 27.49
N ILE A 65 -22.23 10.07 28.19
CA ILE A 65 -21.27 10.48 29.23
C ILE A 65 -19.86 10.20 28.71
N ILE A 66 -19.00 11.22 28.78
CA ILE A 66 -17.64 11.16 28.23
C ILE A 66 -16.66 10.90 29.38
N GLY A 67 -15.92 9.80 29.29
CA GLY A 67 -14.85 9.49 30.21
C GLY A 67 -13.69 8.79 29.52
N VAL A 68 -12.61 8.57 30.28
CA VAL A 68 -11.38 7.90 29.82
C VAL A 68 -10.76 7.17 30.98
N ASP A 69 -10.28 5.96 30.72
CA ASP A 69 -9.49 5.17 31.65
C ASP A 69 -8.00 5.41 31.43
N PHE A 70 -7.27 5.67 32.51
CA PHE A 70 -5.82 5.91 32.47
C PHE A 70 -5.05 4.94 33.35
N TYR A 71 -3.78 4.73 32.98
CA TYR A 71 -2.78 4.29 33.94
C TYR A 71 -2.10 5.50 34.59
N LEU A 72 -2.18 5.56 35.91
CA LEU A 72 -1.49 6.50 36.77
C LEU A 72 -0.13 5.91 37.17
N GLU A 73 0.95 6.57 36.77
CA GLU A 73 2.31 6.23 37.19
C GLU A 73 2.49 6.57 38.67
N ASP A 74 2.92 5.58 39.46
CA ASP A 74 3.14 5.75 40.89
C ASP A 74 4.58 5.35 41.26
N ALA A 75 5.30 6.30 41.88
CA ALA A 75 6.71 6.13 42.23
C ALA A 75 6.94 5.27 43.49
N ILE A 76 5.88 4.86 44.20
CA ILE A 76 6.01 4.42 45.61
C ILE A 76 5.56 2.95 45.85
N VAL A 77 4.96 2.26 44.87
CA VAL A 77 4.50 0.87 45.02
C VAL A 77 5.23 -0.04 44.02
N ASP A 78 5.63 -1.24 44.44
CA ASP A 78 6.29 -2.26 43.58
C ASP A 78 5.54 -2.57 42.28
N THR A 79 4.24 -2.24 42.20
CA THR A 79 3.51 -2.12 40.94
C THR A 79 3.54 -0.69 40.43
N GLN A 80 4.32 -0.43 39.38
CA GLN A 80 4.60 0.91 38.82
C GLN A 80 3.37 1.72 38.34
N TYR A 81 2.19 1.10 38.19
CA TYR A 81 1.02 1.73 37.57
C TYR A 81 -0.29 1.35 38.28
N SER A 82 -1.25 2.27 38.35
CA SER A 82 -2.60 2.05 38.90
C SER A 82 -3.68 2.52 37.92
N SER A 83 -4.87 1.92 37.96
CA SER A 83 -6.00 2.32 37.10
C SER A 83 -6.73 3.52 37.69
N LEU A 84 -7.19 4.43 36.83
CA LEU A 84 -8.01 5.58 37.24
C LEU A 84 -8.99 5.93 36.12
N THR A 85 -10.28 5.96 36.43
CA THR A 85 -11.32 6.38 35.48
C THR A 85 -11.67 7.84 35.72
N ILE A 86 -11.68 8.65 34.65
CA ILE A 86 -11.95 10.08 34.72
C ILE A 86 -13.13 10.43 33.82
N LEU A 87 -14.15 11.07 34.37
CA LEU A 87 -15.34 11.54 33.66
C LEU A 87 -15.32 13.06 33.50
N ALA A 88 -15.75 13.56 32.33
CA ALA A 88 -15.95 14.99 32.10
C ALA A 88 -17.32 15.44 32.62
N LYS A 89 -17.32 16.27 33.67
CA LYS A 89 -18.53 16.87 34.23
C LYS A 89 -19.11 17.94 33.32
N ASN A 90 -18.27 18.70 32.63
CA ASN A 90 -18.65 19.82 31.76
C ASN A 90 -17.61 20.04 30.65
N ASN A 91 -17.82 21.04 29.78
CA ASN A 91 -16.91 21.37 28.69
C ASN A 91 -15.47 21.69 29.15
N GLN A 92 -15.29 22.25 30.35
CA GLN A 92 -13.95 22.48 30.92
C GLN A 92 -13.27 21.15 31.29
N GLY A 93 -14.02 20.22 31.88
CA GLY A 93 -13.54 18.85 32.12
C GLY A 93 -13.18 18.11 30.83
N TYR A 94 -14.00 18.25 29.79
CA TYR A 94 -13.70 17.69 28.46
C TYR A 94 -12.40 18.24 27.88
N LYS A 95 -12.18 19.56 27.98
CA LYS A 95 -10.91 20.18 27.58
C LYS A 95 -9.72 19.66 28.40
N ASN A 96 -9.90 19.49 29.70
CA ASN A 96 -8.88 18.92 30.58
C ASN A 96 -8.55 17.45 30.24
N LEU A 97 -9.55 16.63 29.89
CA LEU A 97 -9.32 15.28 29.36
C LEU A 97 -8.49 15.30 28.08
N ILE A 98 -8.84 16.16 27.13
CA ILE A 98 -8.07 16.32 25.89
C ILE A 98 -6.59 16.64 26.19
N LEU A 99 -6.34 17.56 27.11
CA LEU A 99 -4.98 17.96 27.51
C LEU A 99 -4.22 16.83 28.22
N LEU A 100 -4.85 16.13 29.15
CA LEU A 100 -4.23 15.00 29.87
C LEU A 100 -3.82 13.87 28.91
N ILE A 101 -4.71 13.49 27.99
CA ILE A 101 -4.43 12.47 26.96
C ILE A 101 -3.28 12.93 26.07
N SER A 102 -3.36 14.17 25.58
CA SER A 102 -2.35 14.76 24.71
C SER A 102 -0.98 14.77 25.35
N GLN A 103 -0.91 15.12 26.63
CA GLN A 103 0.32 15.13 27.42
C GLN A 103 0.85 13.72 27.70
N ALA A 104 -0.03 12.73 27.91
CA ALA A 104 0.35 11.33 28.08
C ALA A 104 1.04 10.76 26.84
N TYR A 105 0.55 11.07 25.64
CA TYR A 105 1.20 10.68 24.39
C TYR A 105 2.47 11.48 24.08
N ALA A 106 2.46 12.80 24.30
CA ALA A 106 3.58 13.67 23.94
C ALA A 106 4.86 13.41 24.74
N ASN A 107 4.76 12.85 25.96
CA ASN A 107 5.93 12.51 26.79
C ASN A 107 6.60 11.18 26.40
N GLY A 108 6.05 10.45 25.43
CA GLY A 108 6.50 9.12 25.07
C GLY A 108 6.03 8.05 26.07
N TYR A 109 6.03 6.80 25.63
CA TYR A 109 5.51 5.69 26.42
C TYR A 109 6.17 4.35 26.03
N GLY A 110 6.22 3.43 26.99
CA GLY A 110 6.76 2.07 26.79
C GLY A 110 5.68 1.05 26.42
N ASP A 111 6.00 -0.23 26.60
CA ASP A 111 5.11 -1.35 26.22
C ASP A 111 3.74 -1.35 26.92
N ILE A 112 3.65 -0.74 28.10
CA ILE A 112 2.40 -0.60 28.88
C ILE A 112 1.43 0.44 28.28
N GLY A 113 1.91 1.28 27.37
CA GLY A 113 1.13 2.36 26.78
C GLY A 113 1.24 3.68 27.56
N PRO A 114 0.49 4.71 27.12
CA PRO A 114 0.55 6.06 27.68
C PRO A 114 0.03 6.10 29.11
N THR A 115 0.76 6.83 29.97
CA THR A 115 0.48 6.98 31.40
C THR A 115 0.37 8.45 31.78
N ILE A 116 -0.30 8.73 32.89
CA ILE A 116 -0.39 10.06 33.48
C ILE A 116 0.27 10.10 34.85
N LYS A 117 0.73 11.29 35.26
CA LYS A 117 1.30 11.51 36.60
C LYS A 117 0.28 12.20 37.50
N ARG A 118 0.30 11.87 38.79
CA ARG A 118 -0.62 12.43 39.79
C ARG A 118 -0.58 13.97 39.83
N ASP A 119 0.60 14.57 39.65
CA ASP A 119 0.76 16.03 39.62
C ASP A 119 0.04 16.72 38.45
N TRP A 120 -0.21 16.00 37.35
CA TRP A 120 -0.92 16.56 36.20
C TRP A 120 -2.41 16.72 36.51
N LEU A 121 -2.97 15.85 37.36
CA LEU A 121 -4.35 15.97 37.84
C LEU A 121 -4.56 17.27 38.63
N VAL A 122 -3.55 17.74 39.36
CA VAL A 122 -3.62 19.02 40.09
C VAL A 122 -3.76 20.19 39.11
N LYS A 123 -3.00 20.16 38.01
CA LYS A 123 -3.02 21.21 36.98
C LYS A 123 -4.34 21.23 36.20
N HIS A 124 -4.94 20.06 35.97
CA HIS A 124 -6.14 19.88 35.15
C HIS A 124 -7.38 19.47 35.96
N LYS A 125 -7.49 19.90 37.22
CA LYS A 125 -8.51 19.42 38.18
C LYS A 125 -9.96 19.83 37.86
N GLU A 126 -10.16 20.98 37.21
CA GLU A 126 -11.49 21.58 37.06
C GLU A 126 -12.40 20.76 36.14
N GLY A 127 -13.65 20.56 36.57
CA GLY A 127 -14.66 19.89 35.74
C GLY A 127 -14.48 18.38 35.56
N LEU A 128 -13.58 17.75 36.32
CA LEU A 128 -13.38 16.29 36.30
C LEU A 128 -14.07 15.62 37.49
N ILE A 129 -14.57 14.40 37.27
CA ILE A 129 -14.99 13.46 38.32
C ILE A 129 -14.08 12.22 38.19
N LEU A 130 -13.52 11.78 39.30
CA LEU A 130 -12.58 10.64 39.37
C LEU A 130 -13.28 9.44 40.02
N LEU A 131 -13.14 8.26 39.41
CA LEU A 131 -13.46 6.99 40.03
C LEU A 131 -12.16 6.26 40.35
N SER A 132 -12.09 5.65 41.52
CA SER A 132 -10.82 5.17 42.09
C SER A 132 -10.13 4.04 41.31
N GLY A 133 -10.76 3.41 40.31
CA GLY A 133 -10.19 2.27 39.56
C GLY A 133 -10.32 0.92 40.29
N GLY A 134 -11.19 0.85 41.30
CA GLY A 134 -11.45 -0.34 42.11
C GLY A 134 -10.18 -0.94 42.75
N CYS A 135 -10.08 -2.27 42.71
CA CYS A 135 -8.95 -3.03 43.26
C CYS A 135 -7.61 -2.71 42.57
N ASN A 136 -7.64 -2.25 41.31
CA ASN A 136 -6.47 -1.92 40.51
C ASN A 136 -6.05 -0.44 40.65
N GLY A 137 -6.87 0.35 41.33
CA GLY A 137 -6.59 1.73 41.70
C GLY A 137 -5.45 1.89 42.70
N ASP A 138 -4.96 3.11 42.86
CA ASP A 138 -3.91 3.42 43.83
C ASP A 138 -4.38 3.14 45.27
N ILE A 139 -5.58 3.61 45.63
CA ILE A 139 -6.20 3.33 46.93
C ILE A 139 -6.48 1.84 47.12
N GLY A 140 -6.98 1.15 46.08
CA GLY A 140 -7.30 -0.27 46.16
C GLY A 140 -6.08 -1.15 46.43
N LYS A 141 -4.98 -0.89 45.71
CA LYS A 141 -3.71 -1.59 45.93
C LYS A 141 -3.16 -1.34 47.33
N LEU A 142 -3.19 -0.10 47.82
CA LEU A 142 -2.72 0.24 49.16
C LEU A 142 -3.57 -0.41 50.27
N LEU A 143 -4.89 -0.52 50.06
CA LEU A 143 -5.78 -1.24 50.97
C LEU A 143 -5.44 -2.73 51.04
N LEU A 144 -5.21 -3.39 49.90
CA LEU A 144 -4.84 -4.80 49.84
C LEU A 144 -3.44 -5.06 50.43
N HIS A 145 -2.48 -4.17 50.22
CA HIS A 145 -1.15 -4.23 50.84
C HIS A 145 -1.12 -3.79 52.32
N LYS A 146 -2.23 -3.25 52.85
CA LYS A 146 -2.39 -2.78 54.23
C LYS A 146 -1.41 -1.66 54.63
N ASP A 147 -0.94 -0.85 53.68
CA ASP A 147 -0.05 0.29 53.95
C ASP A 147 -0.82 1.55 54.35
N LYS A 148 -1.05 1.68 55.66
CA LYS A 148 -1.82 2.79 56.25
C LYS A 148 -1.17 4.17 56.08
N LYS A 149 0.16 4.24 55.93
CA LYS A 149 0.87 5.53 55.88
C LYS A 149 0.72 6.16 54.50
N LEU A 150 0.94 5.37 53.44
CA LEU A 150 0.75 5.83 52.06
C LEU A 150 -0.73 6.07 51.74
N LEU A 151 -1.62 5.22 52.26
CA LEU A 151 -3.07 5.38 52.09
C LEU A 151 -3.53 6.77 52.57
N LYS A 152 -3.14 7.19 53.78
CA LYS A 152 -3.49 8.53 54.31
C LYS A 152 -2.97 9.66 53.43
N LYS A 153 -1.76 9.53 52.87
CA LYS A 153 -1.17 10.53 51.97
C LYS A 153 -1.98 10.68 50.68
N TYR A 154 -2.41 9.58 50.08
CA TYR A 154 -3.13 9.62 48.79
C TYR A 154 -4.58 10.04 48.97
N LEU A 155 -5.23 9.61 50.04
CA LEU A 155 -6.56 10.12 50.39
C LEU A 155 -6.53 11.63 50.60
N SER A 156 -5.55 12.15 51.35
CA SER A 156 -5.39 13.60 51.55
C SER A 156 -5.22 14.36 50.23
N PHE A 157 -4.56 13.77 49.23
CA PHE A 157 -4.46 14.36 47.90
C PHE A 157 -5.84 14.52 47.23
N TYR A 158 -6.64 13.46 47.18
CA TYR A 158 -7.97 13.51 46.55
C TYR A 158 -8.95 14.39 47.34
N GLU A 159 -8.90 14.36 48.67
CA GLU A 159 -9.68 15.26 49.54
C GLU A 159 -9.34 16.74 49.28
N THR A 160 -8.05 17.06 49.08
CA THR A 160 -7.59 18.44 48.85
C THR A 160 -7.97 18.96 47.47
N TYR A 161 -7.78 18.16 46.42
CA TYR A 161 -7.90 18.64 45.03
C TYR A 161 -9.21 18.26 44.34
N PHE A 162 -9.90 17.20 44.78
CA PHE A 162 -11.09 16.62 44.15
C PHE A 162 -12.25 16.42 45.14
N HIS A 163 -12.38 17.31 46.12
CA HIS A 163 -13.50 17.28 47.08
C HIS A 163 -14.86 17.21 46.35
N ASN A 164 -15.71 16.27 46.76
CA ASN A 164 -17.02 15.95 46.14
C ASN A 164 -16.99 15.53 44.66
N ASN A 165 -15.79 15.28 44.10
CA ASN A 165 -15.56 14.82 42.73
C ASN A 165 -14.68 13.56 42.67
N TYR A 166 -14.39 12.93 43.81
CA TYR A 166 -13.70 11.64 43.90
C TYR A 166 -14.64 10.60 44.49
N TYR A 167 -14.76 9.45 43.82
CA TYR A 167 -15.64 8.35 44.20
C TYR A 167 -14.84 7.06 44.31
N ILE A 168 -15.13 6.28 45.34
CA ILE A 168 -14.59 4.93 45.50
C ILE A 168 -15.41 3.98 44.62
N GLU A 169 -14.75 3.36 43.66
CA GLU A 169 -15.38 2.46 42.70
C GLU A 169 -15.48 1.04 43.25
N LEU A 170 -16.69 0.47 43.25
CA LEU A 170 -16.98 -0.89 43.71
C LEU A 170 -17.32 -1.77 42.50
N ILE A 171 -16.64 -2.91 42.39
CA ILE A 171 -16.79 -3.85 41.27
C ILE A 171 -16.97 -5.27 41.83
N ARG A 172 -17.97 -5.99 41.31
CA ARG A 172 -18.25 -7.40 41.64
C ARG A 172 -18.40 -8.22 40.36
N THR A 173 -17.26 -8.66 39.83
CA THR A 173 -17.18 -9.48 38.61
C THR A 173 -16.59 -10.87 38.87
N GLY A 174 -16.35 -11.21 40.14
CA GLY A 174 -15.80 -12.49 40.58
C GLY A 174 -14.29 -12.62 40.32
N ARG A 175 -13.57 -11.50 40.20
CA ARG A 175 -12.10 -11.51 40.06
C ARG A 175 -11.43 -11.61 41.44
N ILE A 176 -10.16 -12.01 41.41
CA ILE A 176 -9.33 -12.17 42.61
C ILE A 176 -9.25 -10.83 43.36
N ASN A 177 -9.39 -10.88 44.69
CA ASN A 177 -9.31 -9.74 45.63
C ASN A 177 -10.44 -8.70 45.55
N GLU A 178 -11.44 -8.82 44.67
CA GLU A 178 -12.53 -7.82 44.57
C GLU A 178 -13.36 -7.72 45.85
N GLU A 179 -13.83 -8.84 46.42
CA GLU A 179 -14.65 -8.79 47.64
C GLU A 179 -13.87 -8.37 48.88
N GLU A 180 -12.60 -8.77 48.99
CA GLU A 180 -11.74 -8.31 50.08
C GLU A 180 -11.51 -6.80 49.98
N TYR A 181 -11.24 -6.29 48.77
CA TYR A 181 -11.14 -4.86 48.50
C TYR A 181 -12.45 -4.13 48.83
N ASN A 182 -13.61 -4.60 48.35
CA ASN A 182 -14.90 -3.94 48.55
C ASN A 182 -15.20 -3.77 50.04
N ASN A 183 -14.96 -4.79 50.86
CA ASN A 183 -15.15 -4.70 52.32
C ASN A 183 -14.26 -3.63 52.97
N TYR A 184 -12.98 -3.56 52.58
CA TYR A 184 -12.07 -2.52 53.07
C TYR A 184 -12.44 -1.12 52.56
N ALA A 185 -12.86 -1.03 51.30
CA ALA A 185 -13.25 0.21 50.64
C ALA A 185 -14.52 0.81 51.26
N ILE A 186 -15.52 0.00 51.61
CA ILE A 186 -16.76 0.43 52.28
C ILE A 186 -16.46 0.97 53.68
N ASN A 187 -15.62 0.27 54.46
CA ASN A 187 -15.21 0.74 55.78
C ASN A 187 -14.49 2.08 55.69
N LEU A 188 -13.56 2.21 54.73
CA LEU A 188 -12.84 3.46 54.49
C LEU A 188 -13.78 4.59 54.05
N ALA A 189 -14.72 4.30 53.15
CA ALA A 189 -15.73 5.25 52.67
C ALA A 189 -16.57 5.79 53.84
N SER A 190 -17.00 4.91 54.75
CA SER A 190 -17.76 5.29 55.95
C SER A 190 -16.93 6.08 56.96
N GLU A 191 -15.65 5.74 57.16
CA GLU A 191 -14.76 6.47 58.10
C GLU A 191 -14.42 7.88 57.61
N LYS A 192 -14.32 8.06 56.30
CA LYS A 192 -13.86 9.31 55.66
C LYS A 192 -14.94 10.12 54.98
N ASN A 193 -16.20 9.64 55.00
CA ASN A 193 -17.33 10.23 54.28
C ASN A 193 -17.02 10.46 52.78
N ILE A 194 -16.42 9.47 52.13
CA ILE A 194 -16.14 9.49 50.69
C ILE A 194 -17.25 8.69 49.98
N PRO A 195 -17.91 9.24 48.94
CA PRO A 195 -18.99 8.53 48.28
C PRO A 195 -18.48 7.32 47.47
N VAL A 196 -19.28 6.25 47.43
CA VAL A 196 -19.01 5.04 46.65
C VAL A 196 -19.86 5.00 45.38
N VAL A 197 -19.39 4.35 44.32
CA VAL A 197 -20.17 4.11 43.10
C VAL A 197 -19.93 2.72 42.57
N ALA A 198 -21.00 2.05 42.15
CA ALA A 198 -20.93 0.72 41.54
C ALA A 198 -20.71 0.83 40.03
N THR A 199 -19.81 0.03 39.50
CA THR A 199 -19.60 -0.17 38.05
C THR A 199 -19.44 -1.66 37.74
N ASN A 200 -19.41 -2.02 36.45
CA ASN A 200 -19.26 -3.42 36.03
C ASN A 200 -18.04 -3.64 35.10
N ASP A 201 -17.18 -2.64 34.91
CA ASP A 201 -15.94 -2.73 34.09
C ASP A 201 -16.21 -3.46 32.75
N VAL A 202 -17.15 -2.93 31.96
CA VAL A 202 -17.75 -3.63 30.83
C VAL A 202 -16.81 -3.60 29.62
N CYS A 203 -16.46 -4.77 29.09
CA CYS A 203 -15.59 -4.89 27.89
C CYS A 203 -16.29 -5.46 26.65
N PHE A 204 -17.42 -6.14 26.85
CA PHE A 204 -18.19 -6.82 25.79
C PHE A 204 -19.71 -6.73 26.04
N ILE A 205 -20.52 -7.03 25.03
CA ILE A 205 -21.98 -6.79 25.09
C ILE A 205 -22.69 -7.96 25.78
N ASP A 206 -22.47 -9.18 25.32
CA ASP A 206 -23.14 -10.38 25.84
C ASP A 206 -22.15 -11.32 26.53
N SER A 207 -22.60 -12.08 27.53
CA SER A 207 -21.74 -13.01 28.28
C SER A 207 -21.06 -14.08 27.40
N SER A 208 -21.69 -14.45 26.28
CA SER A 208 -21.12 -15.37 25.28
C SER A 208 -19.88 -14.83 24.58
N ASP A 209 -19.69 -13.50 24.58
CA ASP A 209 -18.60 -12.84 23.88
C ASP A 209 -17.27 -12.87 24.66
N TYR A 210 -17.26 -13.37 25.90
CA TYR A 210 -16.05 -13.48 26.71
C TYR A 210 -14.90 -14.19 26.00
N TYR A 211 -15.19 -15.32 25.31
CA TYR A 211 -14.13 -16.05 24.59
C TYR A 211 -13.57 -15.23 23.41
N ALA A 212 -14.41 -14.48 22.71
CA ALA A 212 -13.96 -13.58 21.65
C ALA A 212 -13.14 -12.41 22.20
N HIS A 213 -13.53 -11.87 23.35
CA HIS A 213 -12.76 -10.85 24.09
C HIS A 213 -11.39 -11.37 24.52
N GLU A 214 -11.31 -12.58 25.08
CA GLU A 214 -10.03 -13.19 25.47
C GLU A 214 -9.08 -13.38 24.28
N ILE A 215 -9.61 -13.79 23.13
CA ILE A 215 -8.85 -13.83 21.87
C ILE A 215 -8.41 -12.43 21.47
N ARG A 216 -9.29 -11.42 21.55
CA ARG A 216 -8.98 -10.03 21.21
C ARG A 216 -7.82 -9.45 22.03
N VAL A 217 -7.80 -9.73 23.33
CA VAL A 217 -6.70 -9.35 24.24
C VAL A 217 -5.42 -10.08 23.85
N ALA A 218 -5.49 -11.40 23.64
CA ALA A 218 -4.31 -12.19 23.25
C ALA A 218 -3.72 -11.77 21.88
N ILE A 219 -4.57 -11.32 20.95
CA ILE A 219 -4.12 -10.74 19.67
C ILE A 219 -3.29 -9.48 19.92
N HIS A 220 -3.74 -8.60 20.82
CA HIS A 220 -3.04 -7.37 21.19
C HIS A 220 -1.72 -7.67 21.90
N ASP A 221 -1.74 -8.52 22.92
CA ASP A 221 -0.55 -8.88 23.70
C ASP A 221 0.48 -9.72 22.91
N GLY A 222 0.07 -10.27 21.76
CA GLY A 222 0.94 -11.11 20.92
C GLY A 222 1.09 -12.55 21.41
N TYR A 223 0.26 -13.01 22.35
CA TYR A 223 0.32 -14.36 22.92
C TYR A 223 -0.69 -15.35 22.31
N ILE A 224 -0.45 -16.63 22.56
CA ILE A 224 -1.41 -17.73 22.33
C ILE A 224 -2.33 -17.82 23.55
N LEU A 225 -3.59 -18.22 23.36
CA LEU A 225 -4.60 -18.30 24.41
C LEU A 225 -4.15 -19.19 25.60
N ASN A 226 -3.53 -20.33 25.32
CA ASN A 226 -3.08 -21.32 26.30
C ASN A 226 -1.69 -21.00 26.92
N ASN A 227 -1.15 -19.80 26.71
CA ASN A 227 0.15 -19.44 27.25
C ASN A 227 0.10 -19.21 28.77
N HIS A 228 0.86 -19.99 29.55
CA HIS A 228 0.97 -19.83 31.01
C HIS A 228 1.50 -18.47 31.48
N LYS A 229 2.22 -17.73 30.62
CA LYS A 229 2.70 -16.37 30.94
C LYS A 229 1.61 -15.29 30.83
N ARG A 230 0.44 -15.63 30.27
CA ARG A 230 -0.70 -14.71 30.15
C ARG A 230 -1.37 -14.56 31.51
N SER A 231 -1.58 -13.32 31.95
CA SER A 231 -2.34 -13.04 33.17
C SER A 231 -3.83 -12.99 32.85
N ASN A 232 -4.63 -13.83 33.53
CA ASN A 232 -6.09 -13.80 33.40
C ASN A 232 -6.65 -12.63 34.22
N LYS A 233 -6.67 -11.44 33.61
CA LYS A 233 -7.15 -10.19 34.23
C LYS A 233 -8.67 -10.00 34.15
N TYR A 234 -9.34 -10.80 33.30
CA TYR A 234 -10.74 -10.57 32.92
C TYR A 234 -11.65 -11.73 33.29
N SER A 235 -12.93 -11.43 33.52
CA SER A 235 -13.96 -12.42 33.87
C SER A 235 -15.11 -12.45 32.87
N LYS A 236 -15.87 -13.56 32.87
CA LYS A 236 -17.10 -13.72 32.07
C LYS A 236 -18.21 -12.73 32.44
N GLN A 237 -18.08 -12.03 33.56
CA GLN A 237 -19.11 -11.14 34.11
C GLN A 237 -19.00 -9.69 33.62
N GLN A 238 -17.95 -9.34 32.86
CA GLN A 238 -17.69 -8.02 32.30
C GLN A 238 -18.50 -7.71 31.02
N TYR A 239 -19.74 -8.22 30.95
CA TYR A 239 -20.68 -7.89 29.88
C TYR A 239 -21.57 -6.70 30.29
N LEU A 240 -22.33 -6.15 29.33
CA LEU A 240 -23.29 -5.10 29.61
C LEU A 240 -24.51 -5.68 30.36
N ARG A 241 -24.44 -5.68 31.69
CA ARG A 241 -25.55 -6.09 32.56
C ARG A 241 -26.73 -5.14 32.44
N ASN A 242 -27.95 -5.65 32.56
CA ASN A 242 -29.12 -4.79 32.68
C ASN A 242 -29.23 -4.20 34.11
N SER A 243 -30.13 -3.24 34.31
CA SER A 243 -30.29 -2.60 35.62
C SER A 243 -30.79 -3.55 36.72
N GLU A 244 -31.58 -4.56 36.39
CA GLU A 244 -32.12 -5.54 37.35
C GLU A 244 -31.01 -6.44 37.91
N GLU A 245 -30.11 -6.92 37.05
CA GLU A 245 -28.93 -7.70 37.43
C GLU A 245 -28.02 -6.91 38.38
N MET A 246 -27.79 -5.63 38.08
CA MET A 246 -26.97 -4.76 38.94
C MET A 246 -27.65 -4.46 40.29
N LEU A 247 -28.98 -4.30 40.30
CA LEU A 247 -29.76 -4.13 41.52
C LEU A 247 -29.68 -5.35 42.44
N GLN A 248 -29.73 -6.57 41.87
CA GLN A 248 -29.57 -7.80 42.64
C GLN A 248 -28.16 -7.92 43.22
N LEU A 249 -27.14 -7.61 42.40
CA LEU A 249 -25.73 -7.76 42.77
C LEU A 249 -25.27 -6.82 43.90
N PHE A 250 -25.81 -5.60 43.93
CA PHE A 250 -25.49 -4.57 44.94
C PHE A 250 -26.70 -4.25 45.83
N SER A 251 -27.57 -5.24 46.05
CA SER A 251 -28.75 -5.09 46.92
C SER A 251 -28.40 -4.73 48.37
N ASP A 252 -27.20 -5.10 48.81
CA ASP A 252 -26.59 -4.75 50.10
C ASP A 252 -26.05 -3.31 50.15
N ILE A 253 -25.76 -2.67 49.00
CA ILE A 253 -25.22 -1.30 48.90
C ILE A 253 -25.99 -0.48 47.85
N PRO A 254 -27.28 -0.16 48.07
CA PRO A 254 -28.09 0.57 47.09
C PRO A 254 -27.52 1.95 46.74
N GLU A 255 -26.85 2.62 47.70
CA GLU A 255 -26.23 3.93 47.51
C GLU A 255 -25.25 3.95 46.34
N ALA A 256 -24.46 2.87 46.17
CA ALA A 256 -23.48 2.77 45.09
C ALA A 256 -24.14 2.81 43.70
N LEU A 257 -25.36 2.28 43.56
CA LEU A 257 -26.14 2.32 42.33
C LEU A 257 -26.76 3.71 42.12
N PHE A 258 -27.35 4.31 43.15
CA PHE A 258 -27.92 5.67 43.06
C PHE A 258 -26.88 6.72 42.71
N ASN A 259 -25.67 6.62 43.26
CA ASN A 259 -24.56 7.52 42.93
C ASN A 259 -24.18 7.46 41.45
N SER A 260 -24.36 6.31 40.77
CA SER A 260 -24.13 6.22 39.32
C SER A 260 -25.06 7.15 38.53
N VAL A 261 -26.32 7.26 38.99
CA VAL A 261 -27.35 8.11 38.38
C VAL A 261 -27.09 9.58 38.69
N GLU A 262 -26.68 9.90 39.92
CA GLU A 262 -26.33 11.26 40.30
C GLU A 262 -25.09 11.79 39.55
N ILE A 263 -24.07 10.94 39.35
CA ILE A 263 -22.92 11.28 38.50
C ILE A 263 -23.39 11.52 37.06
N ALA A 264 -24.23 10.65 36.51
CA ALA A 264 -24.77 10.81 35.16
C ALA A 264 -25.57 12.12 35.00
N LYS A 265 -26.34 12.54 36.00
CA LYS A 265 -27.04 13.84 36.01
C LYS A 265 -26.06 15.02 36.01
N ARG A 266 -24.96 14.91 36.79
CA ARG A 266 -23.92 15.94 36.91
C ARG A 266 -23.08 16.11 35.65
N CYS A 267 -22.89 15.07 34.84
CA CYS A 267 -22.09 15.12 33.62
C CYS A 267 -22.88 15.71 32.43
N ASN A 268 -22.52 16.92 32.00
CA ASN A 268 -23.19 17.66 30.93
C ASN A 268 -22.14 18.29 29.99
N VAL A 269 -21.74 17.55 28.95
CA VAL A 269 -20.80 18.03 27.92
C VAL A 269 -21.56 18.29 26.62
N THR A 270 -21.33 19.47 26.04
CA THR A 270 -21.91 19.84 24.74
C THR A 270 -20.81 19.92 23.68
N ILE A 271 -20.90 19.09 22.63
CA ILE A 271 -19.97 19.13 21.49
C ILE A 271 -20.68 19.84 20.32
N SER A 272 -20.15 20.98 19.89
CA SER A 272 -20.67 21.69 18.73
C SER A 272 -20.18 21.02 17.45
N LEU A 273 -21.08 20.31 16.76
CA LEU A 273 -20.80 19.67 15.47
C LEU A 273 -21.32 20.55 14.31
N GLY A 274 -20.65 20.50 13.16
CA GLY A 274 -21.10 21.12 11.91
C GLY A 274 -20.84 22.63 11.75
N LYS A 275 -20.06 23.26 12.65
CA LYS A 275 -19.60 24.64 12.50
C LYS A 275 -18.14 24.64 12.03
N TYR A 276 -17.83 25.35 10.95
CA TYR A 276 -16.47 25.37 10.40
C TYR A 276 -15.56 26.40 11.08
N PHE A 277 -14.30 26.00 11.29
CA PHE A 277 -13.26 26.82 11.86
C PHE A 277 -12.09 26.94 10.86
N LEU A 278 -12.07 28.04 10.10
CA LEU A 278 -11.01 28.30 9.11
C LEU A 278 -9.74 28.80 9.78
N PRO A 279 -8.53 28.40 9.32
CA PRO A 279 -7.27 28.94 9.81
C PRO A 279 -7.17 30.47 9.61
N LYS A 280 -6.48 31.14 10.54
CA LYS A 280 -6.22 32.57 10.41
C LYS A 280 -5.14 32.82 9.36
N LEU A 281 -5.43 33.65 8.37
CA LEU A 281 -4.42 34.16 7.43
C LEU A 281 -3.48 35.13 8.16
N LEU A 282 -2.17 35.01 7.91
CA LEU A 282 -1.13 35.84 8.52
C LEU A 282 -0.96 37.22 7.85
N PHE A 283 -1.72 37.53 6.80
CA PHE A 283 -1.60 38.78 6.06
C PHE A 283 -2.22 39.95 6.83
N ASN A 284 -1.40 40.96 7.12
CA ASN A 284 -1.83 42.18 7.78
C ASN A 284 -2.53 43.14 6.81
N LYS A 285 -3.70 43.65 7.23
CA LYS A 285 -4.33 44.92 6.78
C LYS A 285 -5.11 44.99 5.45
N THR A 286 -5.30 43.91 4.70
CA THR A 286 -6.21 43.93 3.53
C THR A 286 -7.43 43.04 3.75
N GLU A 287 -8.59 43.47 3.23
CA GLU A 287 -9.81 42.67 3.25
C GLU A 287 -9.58 41.41 2.40
N ILE A 288 -9.70 40.21 2.99
CA ILE A 288 -9.29 38.92 2.39
C ILE A 288 -9.91 38.72 0.99
N ASN A 289 -11.16 39.16 0.81
CA ASN A 289 -11.88 39.09 -0.45
C ASN A 289 -11.17 39.89 -1.55
N SER A 290 -10.72 41.11 -1.24
CA SER A 290 -10.01 41.98 -2.18
C SER A 290 -8.66 41.39 -2.59
N LEU A 291 -7.97 40.75 -1.64
CA LEU A 291 -6.69 40.09 -1.90
C LEU A 291 -6.86 38.92 -2.88
N LEU A 292 -7.87 38.07 -2.68
CA LEU A 292 -8.18 36.97 -3.60
C LEU A 292 -8.46 37.47 -5.02
N ILE A 293 -9.27 38.52 -5.16
CA ILE A 293 -9.62 39.09 -6.47
C ILE A 293 -8.35 39.59 -7.19
N GLN A 294 -7.49 40.32 -6.48
CA GLN A 294 -6.25 40.84 -7.03
C GLN A 294 -5.29 39.72 -7.45
N THR A 295 -5.04 38.73 -6.59
CA THR A 295 -4.12 37.63 -6.87
C THR A 295 -4.63 36.76 -8.03
N ALA A 296 -5.92 36.43 -8.06
CA ALA A 296 -6.53 35.65 -9.13
C ALA A 296 -6.49 36.40 -10.48
N THR A 297 -6.73 37.71 -10.48
CA THR A 297 -6.67 38.53 -11.70
C THR A 297 -5.25 38.58 -12.28
N VAL A 298 -4.24 38.83 -11.43
CA VAL A 298 -2.83 38.84 -11.85
C VAL A 298 -2.39 37.44 -12.31
N GLY A 299 -2.80 36.40 -11.59
CA GLY A 299 -2.53 35.01 -11.94
C GLY A 299 -3.08 34.61 -13.30
N LEU A 300 -4.34 34.97 -13.59
CA LEU A 300 -4.98 34.73 -14.89
C LEU A 300 -4.23 35.44 -16.03
N GLN A 301 -3.80 36.69 -15.82
CA GLN A 301 -3.01 37.42 -16.82
C GLN A 301 -1.69 36.70 -17.14
N LYS A 302 -1.00 36.15 -16.14
CA LYS A 302 0.23 35.37 -16.34
C LYS A 302 -0.06 34.09 -17.14
N ARG A 303 -1.12 33.35 -16.79
CA ARG A 303 -1.52 32.12 -17.51
C ARG A 303 -1.89 32.39 -18.96
N LEU A 304 -2.68 33.43 -19.24
CA LEU A 304 -3.07 33.80 -20.61
C LEU A 304 -1.87 34.22 -21.46
N LYS A 305 -0.88 34.92 -20.89
CA LYS A 305 0.38 35.26 -21.58
C LYS A 305 1.20 34.01 -21.93
N LEU A 306 1.17 32.98 -21.08
CA LEU A 306 1.89 31.71 -21.31
C LEU A 306 1.19 30.82 -22.35
N LEU A 307 -0.15 30.75 -22.33
CA LEU A 307 -0.93 29.94 -23.26
C LEU A 307 -1.01 30.57 -24.66
N TYR A 308 -1.21 31.89 -24.71
CA TYR A 308 -1.41 32.64 -25.94
C TYR A 308 -0.32 33.72 -26.06
N SER A 309 0.80 33.33 -26.67
CA SER A 309 1.92 34.23 -26.95
C SER A 309 1.50 35.37 -27.89
N ASN A 310 0.56 35.11 -28.81
CA ASN A 310 0.03 36.10 -29.74
C ASN A 310 -1.01 37.01 -29.03
N PRO A 311 -0.80 38.35 -29.00
CA PRO A 311 -1.70 39.28 -28.35
C PRO A 311 -3.12 39.33 -28.94
N ASP A 312 -3.29 39.08 -30.24
CA ASP A 312 -4.60 39.22 -30.90
C ASP A 312 -5.55 38.09 -30.49
N ILE A 313 -5.09 36.84 -30.57
CA ILE A 313 -5.83 35.65 -30.09
C ILE A 313 -6.16 35.78 -28.61
N ARG A 314 -5.24 36.36 -27.83
CA ARG A 314 -5.45 36.59 -26.40
C ARG A 314 -6.57 37.58 -26.15
N ASN A 315 -6.71 38.63 -26.96
CA ASN A 315 -7.78 39.62 -26.80
C ASN A 315 -9.15 39.04 -27.13
N ASP A 316 -9.27 38.22 -28.16
CA ASP A 316 -10.55 37.59 -28.56
C ASP A 316 -11.11 36.63 -27.50
N ILE A 317 -10.23 35.91 -26.82
CA ILE A 317 -10.61 34.89 -25.83
C ILE A 317 -10.75 35.48 -24.41
N LYS A 318 -10.14 36.65 -24.17
CA LYS A 318 -10.02 37.28 -22.85
C LYS A 318 -11.35 37.35 -22.11
N ASP A 319 -12.39 37.88 -22.76
CA ASP A 319 -13.67 38.16 -22.12
C ASP A 319 -14.33 36.89 -21.57
N LYS A 320 -14.21 35.76 -22.29
CA LYS A 320 -14.72 34.46 -21.84
C LYS A 320 -14.09 34.03 -20.50
N TYR A 321 -12.79 34.23 -20.34
CA TYR A 321 -12.08 33.86 -19.10
C TYR A 321 -12.42 34.82 -17.96
N TYR A 322 -12.48 36.12 -18.21
CA TYR A 322 -12.81 37.11 -17.18
C TYR A 322 -14.25 36.98 -16.68
N LEU A 323 -15.20 36.68 -17.56
CA LEU A 323 -16.60 36.41 -17.18
C LEU A 323 -16.68 35.22 -16.21
N ARG A 324 -16.01 34.10 -16.53
CA ARG A 324 -15.96 32.93 -15.64
C ARG A 324 -15.25 33.27 -14.33
N LEU A 325 -14.11 33.95 -14.38
CA LEU A 325 -13.34 34.33 -13.19
C LEU A 325 -14.19 35.14 -12.20
N ASN A 326 -14.88 36.17 -12.69
CA ASN A 326 -15.71 37.03 -11.84
C ASN A 326 -16.86 36.25 -11.20
N SER A 327 -17.56 35.40 -11.97
CA SER A 327 -18.64 34.57 -11.45
C SER A 327 -18.16 33.61 -10.33
N GLU A 328 -17.00 32.98 -10.50
CA GLU A 328 -16.42 32.09 -9.48
C GLU A 328 -15.99 32.88 -8.23
N LEU A 329 -15.35 34.04 -8.40
CA LEU A 329 -14.92 34.90 -7.30
C LEU A 329 -16.11 35.40 -6.46
N GLU A 330 -17.22 35.77 -7.10
CA GLU A 330 -18.45 36.15 -6.41
C GLU A 330 -18.99 35.01 -5.54
N VAL A 331 -19.06 33.78 -6.07
CA VAL A 331 -19.52 32.61 -5.32
C VAL A 331 -18.58 32.30 -4.15
N ILE A 332 -17.27 32.29 -4.37
CA ILE A 332 -16.27 32.01 -3.33
C ILE A 332 -16.36 33.02 -2.19
N ASN A 333 -16.50 34.31 -2.51
CA ASN A 333 -16.62 35.37 -1.53
C ASN A 333 -17.94 35.28 -0.76
N LYS A 334 -19.07 35.02 -1.46
CA LYS A 334 -20.39 34.89 -0.84
C LYS A 334 -20.45 33.70 0.14
N MET A 335 -19.75 32.61 -0.16
CA MET A 335 -19.70 31.42 0.71
C MET A 335 -18.68 31.52 1.85
N GLY A 336 -17.82 32.54 1.87
CA GLY A 336 -16.85 32.75 2.93
C GLY A 336 -15.59 31.87 2.84
N PHE A 337 -15.21 31.41 1.65
CA PHE A 337 -14.01 30.60 1.42
C PHE A 337 -12.76 31.29 0.84
N PRO A 338 -12.62 32.63 0.76
CA PRO A 338 -11.44 33.22 0.13
C PRO A 338 -10.16 32.95 0.91
N ALA A 339 -10.25 32.87 2.24
CA ALA A 339 -9.11 32.48 3.07
C ALA A 339 -8.60 31.08 2.74
N TYR A 340 -9.51 30.13 2.54
CA TYR A 340 -9.17 28.75 2.20
C TYR A 340 -8.38 28.65 0.88
N PHE A 341 -8.82 29.35 -0.17
CA PHE A 341 -8.10 29.38 -1.45
C PHE A 341 -6.69 29.98 -1.32
N LEU A 342 -6.54 31.05 -0.54
CA LEU A 342 -5.24 31.70 -0.33
C LEU A 342 -4.27 30.82 0.47
N ILE A 343 -4.76 30.07 1.47
CA ILE A 343 -3.96 29.08 2.20
C ILE A 343 -3.47 27.99 1.24
N VAL A 344 -4.36 27.45 0.41
CA VAL A 344 -4.03 26.40 -0.56
C VAL A 344 -3.03 26.88 -1.61
N MET A 345 -3.24 28.09 -2.13
CA MET A 345 -2.31 28.74 -3.05
C MET A 345 -0.90 28.84 -2.44
N GLU A 346 -0.79 29.31 -1.20
CA GLU A 346 0.50 29.60 -0.56
C GLU A 346 1.40 28.36 -0.49
N PHE A 347 0.92 27.24 0.06
CA PHE A 347 1.78 26.06 0.22
C PHE A 347 2.04 25.34 -1.11
N ILE A 348 1.15 25.44 -2.10
CA ILE A 348 1.39 24.91 -3.46
C ILE A 348 2.46 25.75 -4.18
N GLU A 349 2.34 27.08 -4.13
CA GLU A 349 3.30 27.99 -4.73
C GLU A 349 4.68 27.84 -4.07
N TRP A 350 4.72 27.75 -2.74
CA TRP A 350 5.95 27.43 -2.00
C TRP A 350 6.55 26.09 -2.45
N SER A 351 5.72 25.05 -2.60
CA SER A 351 6.18 23.73 -3.06
C SER A 351 6.81 23.80 -4.44
N LYS A 352 6.12 24.43 -5.41
CA LYS A 352 6.62 24.63 -6.77
C LYS A 352 7.93 25.43 -6.79
N ASN A 353 8.04 26.49 -5.98
CA ASN A 353 9.24 27.33 -5.87
C ASN A 353 10.44 26.60 -5.24
N ASN A 354 10.20 25.63 -4.36
CA ASN A 354 11.25 24.81 -3.73
C ASN A 354 11.55 23.50 -4.50
N GLY A 355 11.08 23.41 -5.76
CA GLY A 355 11.30 22.25 -6.63
C GLY A 355 10.63 20.97 -6.12
N ILE A 356 9.52 21.08 -5.38
CA ILE A 356 8.69 19.96 -4.98
C ILE A 356 7.58 19.80 -6.03
N PRO A 357 7.57 18.68 -6.80
CA PRO A 357 6.55 18.44 -7.81
C PRO A 357 5.16 18.34 -7.19
N VAL A 358 4.22 19.09 -7.76
CA VAL A 358 2.79 19.08 -7.44
C VAL A 358 2.05 18.57 -8.67
N GLY A 359 1.03 17.73 -8.47
CA GLY A 359 0.18 17.23 -9.53
C GLY A 359 -0.72 18.32 -10.10
N PRO A 360 -1.32 18.09 -11.28
CA PRO A 360 -2.12 19.10 -11.99
C PRO A 360 -3.46 19.45 -11.33
N GLY A 361 -3.77 18.83 -10.19
CA GLY A 361 -5.05 18.88 -9.46
C GLY A 361 -5.68 17.48 -9.39
N ARG A 362 -6.57 17.25 -8.41
CA ARG A 362 -7.35 16.01 -8.30
C ARG A 362 -8.79 16.33 -7.89
N GLY A 363 -9.70 15.45 -8.29
CA GLY A 363 -11.11 15.60 -7.94
C GLY A 363 -11.79 16.70 -8.75
N SER A 364 -12.79 17.36 -8.15
CA SER A 364 -13.53 18.42 -8.81
C SER A 364 -12.78 19.77 -8.83
N GLY A 365 -11.74 19.96 -8.01
CA GLY A 365 -10.99 21.22 -7.91
C GLY A 365 -10.39 21.71 -9.24
N ALA A 366 -10.08 20.80 -10.17
CA ALA A 366 -9.64 21.14 -11.53
C ALA A 366 -10.71 21.87 -12.38
N GLY A 367 -11.98 21.90 -11.93
CA GLY A 367 -13.06 22.63 -12.59
C GLY A 367 -13.12 24.13 -12.28
N SER A 368 -12.30 24.63 -11.35
CA SER A 368 -12.25 26.06 -11.00
C SER A 368 -11.20 26.82 -11.81
N LEU A 369 -11.63 27.88 -12.49
CA LEU A 369 -10.73 28.82 -13.16
C LEU A 369 -9.95 29.66 -12.13
N VAL A 370 -10.54 29.98 -10.98
CA VAL A 370 -9.83 30.65 -9.88
C VAL A 370 -8.67 29.80 -9.38
N ALA A 371 -8.88 28.49 -9.18
CA ALA A 371 -7.80 27.58 -8.79
C ALA A 371 -6.68 27.51 -9.84
N TYR A 372 -7.03 27.50 -11.12
CA TYR A 372 -6.05 27.52 -12.22
C TYR A 372 -5.25 28.83 -12.28
N ALA A 373 -5.93 29.97 -12.09
CA ALA A 373 -5.34 31.30 -12.07
C ALA A 373 -4.37 31.49 -10.89
N LEU A 374 -4.72 30.96 -9.72
CA LEU A 374 -3.87 30.96 -8.52
C LEU A 374 -2.77 29.91 -8.55
N ASN A 375 -2.58 29.17 -9.66
CA ASN A 375 -1.57 28.13 -9.79
C ASN A 375 -1.75 26.94 -8.81
N ILE A 376 -2.96 26.79 -8.24
CA ILE A 376 -3.38 25.64 -7.42
C ILE A 376 -3.52 24.41 -8.33
N THR A 377 -4.19 24.56 -9.47
CA THR A 377 -4.32 23.53 -10.50
C THR A 377 -3.55 23.92 -11.76
N ASP A 378 -3.18 22.93 -12.58
CA ASP A 378 -2.44 23.13 -13.83
C ASP A 378 -3.27 22.81 -15.08
N LEU A 379 -4.57 22.51 -14.91
CA LEU A 379 -5.50 22.30 -16.00
C LEU A 379 -6.34 23.53 -16.31
N ASP A 380 -6.48 23.84 -17.60
CA ASP A 380 -7.42 24.85 -18.09
C ASP A 380 -8.85 24.30 -18.12
N PRO A 381 -9.75 24.73 -17.21
CA PRO A 381 -11.11 24.19 -17.14
C PRO A 381 -11.97 24.58 -18.35
N ILE A 382 -11.69 25.72 -18.99
CA ILE A 382 -12.46 26.19 -20.15
C ILE A 382 -12.14 25.35 -21.38
N LYS A 383 -10.87 24.97 -21.55
CA LYS A 383 -10.44 24.11 -22.68
C LYS A 383 -11.08 22.72 -22.65
N PHE A 384 -11.23 22.13 -21.45
CA PHE A 384 -11.74 20.76 -21.29
C PHE A 384 -13.22 20.69 -20.86
N ASP A 385 -13.94 21.80 -20.89
CA ASP A 385 -15.36 21.86 -20.52
C ASP A 385 -15.64 21.39 -19.08
N LEU A 386 -14.76 21.74 -18.14
CA LEU A 386 -14.89 21.38 -16.73
C LEU A 386 -15.82 22.36 -16.00
N ILE A 387 -16.60 21.85 -15.05
CA ILE A 387 -17.68 22.60 -14.38
C ILE A 387 -17.28 22.96 -12.96
N PHE A 388 -17.44 24.23 -12.58
CA PHE A 388 -17.08 24.79 -11.27
C PHE A 388 -18.11 24.42 -10.22
N GLU A 389 -19.39 24.41 -10.57
CA GLU A 389 -20.52 24.11 -9.69
C GLU A 389 -20.47 22.67 -9.16
N ARG A 390 -19.75 21.78 -9.86
CA ARG A 390 -19.44 20.43 -9.38
C ARG A 390 -18.41 20.43 -8.24
N PHE A 391 -17.54 21.44 -8.20
CA PHE A 391 -16.57 21.67 -7.12
C PHE A 391 -17.20 22.43 -5.97
N LEU A 392 -17.78 23.60 -6.25
CA LEU A 392 -18.41 24.45 -5.27
C LEU A 392 -19.81 24.87 -5.74
N ASN A 393 -20.83 24.33 -5.08
CA ASN A 393 -22.22 24.61 -5.42
C ASN A 393 -22.75 25.78 -4.57
N PRO A 394 -23.20 26.90 -5.17
CA PRO A 394 -23.68 28.06 -4.42
C PRO A 394 -24.93 27.80 -3.58
N GLU A 395 -25.73 26.78 -3.93
CA GLU A 395 -26.95 26.41 -3.21
C GLU A 395 -26.68 25.51 -2.00
N ARG A 396 -25.43 25.04 -1.84
CA ARG A 396 -25.01 24.18 -0.74
C ARG A 396 -23.75 24.72 -0.09
N ILE A 397 -23.88 25.17 1.15
CA ILE A 397 -22.72 25.52 1.98
C ILE A 397 -22.04 24.23 2.44
N SER A 398 -21.10 23.74 1.63
CA SER A 398 -20.17 22.67 1.99
C SER A 398 -18.74 23.13 1.76
N LEU A 399 -17.83 22.65 2.61
CA LEU A 399 -16.43 23.00 2.51
C LEU A 399 -15.82 22.46 1.19
N PRO A 400 -15.13 23.28 0.39
CA PRO A 400 -14.40 22.80 -0.79
C PRO A 400 -13.28 21.85 -0.37
N ASP A 401 -13.16 20.71 -1.06
CA ASP A 401 -12.12 19.70 -0.78
C ASP A 401 -11.09 19.68 -1.91
N PHE A 402 -9.93 20.33 -1.70
CA PHE A 402 -8.79 20.19 -2.60
C PHE A 402 -7.95 18.96 -2.23
N ASP A 403 -8.08 17.91 -3.03
CA ASP A 403 -7.13 16.80 -3.03
C ASP A 403 -5.88 17.21 -3.82
N ILE A 404 -4.70 17.22 -3.19
CA ILE A 404 -3.47 17.66 -3.82
C ILE A 404 -2.44 16.54 -3.80
N ASP A 405 -1.95 16.20 -4.99
CA ASP A 405 -0.89 15.20 -5.16
C ASP A 405 0.48 15.89 -5.10
N PHE A 406 1.32 15.45 -4.17
CA PHE A 406 2.73 15.83 -4.06
C PHE A 406 3.62 14.64 -4.43
N CYS A 407 4.89 14.91 -4.75
CA CYS A 407 5.86 13.84 -4.86
C CYS A 407 6.01 13.09 -3.53
N MET A 408 6.08 11.75 -3.58
CA MET A 408 6.07 10.91 -2.37
C MET A 408 7.24 11.20 -1.43
N VAL A 409 8.41 11.56 -1.97
CA VAL A 409 9.67 11.67 -1.22
C VAL A 409 9.77 12.98 -0.42
N ARG A 410 9.29 14.10 -0.98
CA ARG A 410 9.46 15.44 -0.39
C ARG A 410 8.15 16.03 0.17
N ARG A 411 7.08 15.23 0.24
CA ARG A 411 5.79 15.68 0.81
C ARG A 411 5.94 16.16 2.25
N ASP A 412 6.73 15.46 3.06
CA ASP A 412 6.85 15.80 4.48
C ASP A 412 7.53 17.18 4.69
N GLU A 413 8.32 17.68 3.73
CA GLU A 413 8.85 19.06 3.73
C GLU A 413 7.73 20.11 3.62
N VAL A 414 6.66 19.82 2.86
CA VAL A 414 5.48 20.69 2.73
C VAL A 414 4.72 20.74 4.05
N ILE A 415 4.58 19.60 4.72
CA ILE A 415 3.95 19.52 6.05
C ILE A 415 4.77 20.32 7.06
N GLU A 416 6.09 20.21 7.00
CA GLU A 416 6.99 20.98 7.87
C GLU A 416 6.88 22.49 7.61
N HIS A 417 6.80 22.93 6.35
CA HIS A 417 6.56 24.33 5.98
C HIS A 417 5.26 24.86 6.57
N VAL A 418 4.15 24.16 6.34
CA VAL A 418 2.83 24.52 6.88
C VAL A 418 2.86 24.55 8.41
N SER A 419 3.55 23.60 9.04
CA SER A 419 3.71 23.55 10.51
C SER A 419 4.54 24.73 11.04
N LYS A 420 5.56 25.19 10.30
CA LYS A 420 6.33 26.39 10.65
C LYS A 420 5.52 27.66 10.48
N LEU A 421 4.67 27.72 9.45
CA LEU A 421 3.86 28.90 9.13
C LEU A 421 2.72 29.13 10.14
N TYR A 422 1.91 28.10 10.42
CA TYR A 422 0.74 28.20 11.31
C TYR A 422 1.04 27.86 12.78
N GLY A 423 2.24 27.36 13.06
CA GLY A 423 2.67 26.89 14.37
C GLY A 423 2.47 25.38 14.55
N LYS A 424 3.45 24.73 15.20
CA LYS A 424 3.48 23.27 15.40
C LYS A 424 2.27 22.74 16.17
N ASP A 425 1.70 23.52 17.08
CA ASP A 425 0.54 23.13 17.88
C ASP A 425 -0.78 23.23 17.09
N SER A 426 -0.79 23.93 15.96
CA SER A 426 -1.97 24.21 15.13
C SER A 426 -2.06 23.30 13.90
N VAL A 427 -1.05 22.49 13.65
CA VAL A 427 -0.96 21.59 12.49
C VAL A 427 -0.71 20.18 12.98
N SER A 428 -1.56 19.26 12.55
CA SER A 428 -1.44 17.84 12.88
C SER A 428 -1.84 16.99 11.69
N GLN A 429 -1.38 15.75 11.67
CA GLN A 429 -1.82 14.79 10.65
C GLN A 429 -3.01 14.00 11.18
N ILE A 430 -3.83 13.47 10.30
CA ILE A 430 -5.05 12.77 10.70
C ILE A 430 -4.72 11.31 10.99
N ILE A 431 -5.30 10.74 12.04
CA ILE A 431 -5.20 9.30 12.34
C ILE A 431 -6.11 8.48 11.42
N THR A 432 -5.74 7.22 11.26
CA THR A 432 -6.54 6.19 10.62
C THR A 432 -6.58 4.97 11.51
N PHE A 433 -7.73 4.32 11.55
CA PHE A 433 -7.91 3.08 12.30
C PHE A 433 -7.82 1.90 11.35
N GLY A 434 -6.86 1.02 11.58
CA GLY A 434 -6.79 -0.27 10.92
C GLY A 434 -7.82 -1.20 11.54
N THR A 435 -8.81 -1.62 10.77
CA THR A 435 -9.80 -2.61 11.22
C THR A 435 -9.40 -4.02 10.85
N MET A 436 -9.89 -5.01 11.61
CA MET A 436 -9.67 -6.42 11.31
C MET A 436 -10.49 -6.83 10.07
N ALA A 437 -9.88 -6.76 8.89
CA ALA A 437 -10.46 -7.29 7.66
C ALA A 437 -10.64 -8.82 7.75
N ALA A 438 -11.62 -9.38 7.02
CA ALA A 438 -11.98 -10.80 7.05
C ALA A 438 -10.76 -11.77 7.03
N ARG A 439 -9.83 -11.56 6.10
CA ARG A 439 -8.60 -12.38 5.99
C ARG A 439 -7.66 -12.22 7.18
N ALA A 440 -7.52 -11.01 7.71
CA ALA A 440 -6.67 -10.72 8.85
C ALA A 440 -7.27 -11.32 10.13
N ALA A 441 -8.58 -11.16 10.33
CA ALA A 441 -9.31 -11.75 11.46
C ALA A 441 -9.10 -13.27 11.54
N ILE A 442 -9.27 -14.00 10.43
CA ILE A 442 -9.02 -15.45 10.37
C ILE A 442 -7.56 -15.78 10.74
N LYS A 443 -6.60 -15.01 10.21
CA LYS A 443 -5.16 -15.21 10.49
C LYS A 443 -4.81 -14.99 11.95
N ASP A 444 -5.31 -13.91 12.56
CA ASP A 444 -5.01 -13.58 13.94
C ASP A 444 -5.67 -14.55 14.92
N VAL A 445 -6.93 -14.91 14.69
CA VAL A 445 -7.65 -15.92 15.49
C VAL A 445 -6.93 -17.25 15.41
N GLY A 446 -6.61 -17.74 14.20
CA GLY A 446 -5.91 -19.01 14.04
C GLY A 446 -4.54 -19.02 14.73
N ARG A 447 -3.78 -17.91 14.66
CA ARG A 447 -2.50 -17.76 15.37
C ARG A 447 -2.68 -17.84 16.89
N VAL A 448 -3.66 -17.13 17.44
CA VAL A 448 -3.90 -17.08 18.90
C VAL A 448 -4.43 -18.40 19.44
N LEU A 449 -5.18 -19.16 18.65
CA LEU A 449 -5.59 -20.52 18.99
C LEU A 449 -4.44 -21.54 18.87
N GLY A 450 -3.28 -21.15 18.32
CA GLY A 450 -2.07 -21.97 18.23
C GLY A 450 -1.93 -22.77 16.93
N TYR A 451 -2.75 -22.51 15.92
CA TYR A 451 -2.67 -23.22 14.64
C TYR A 451 -1.45 -22.79 13.80
N PRO A 452 -0.82 -23.71 13.05
CA PRO A 452 0.31 -23.38 12.18
C PRO A 452 -0.06 -22.39 11.07
N TYR A 453 0.85 -21.46 10.74
CA TYR A 453 0.62 -20.44 9.71
C TYR A 453 0.11 -21.00 8.37
N GLY A 454 0.67 -22.14 7.91
CA GLY A 454 0.28 -22.77 6.65
C GLY A 454 -1.18 -23.25 6.63
N PHE A 455 -1.70 -23.74 7.76
CA PHE A 455 -3.08 -24.18 7.89
C PHE A 455 -4.05 -22.99 7.80
N VAL A 456 -3.76 -21.92 8.54
CA VAL A 456 -4.61 -20.72 8.59
C VAL A 456 -4.52 -19.92 7.28
N ASP A 457 -3.35 -19.83 6.66
CA ASP A 457 -3.15 -19.15 5.37
C ASP A 457 -3.98 -19.80 4.26
N ARG A 458 -4.09 -21.14 4.26
CA ARG A 458 -4.94 -21.91 3.33
C ARG A 458 -6.41 -21.47 3.43
N ILE A 459 -6.94 -21.31 4.64
CA ILE A 459 -8.33 -20.88 4.87
C ILE A 459 -8.50 -19.42 4.44
N SER A 460 -7.58 -18.54 4.84
CA SER A 460 -7.65 -17.10 4.53
C SER A 460 -7.63 -16.80 3.02
N LYS A 461 -6.98 -17.65 2.22
CA LYS A 461 -6.92 -17.52 0.75
C LYS A 461 -8.24 -17.83 0.05
N LEU A 462 -9.16 -18.56 0.70
CA LEU A 462 -10.50 -18.85 0.16
C LEU A 462 -11.42 -17.62 0.23
N ILE A 463 -11.15 -16.65 1.11
CA ILE A 463 -11.91 -15.41 1.15
C ILE A 463 -11.64 -14.62 -0.14
N PRO A 464 -12.65 -14.21 -0.91
CA PRO A 464 -12.48 -13.39 -2.12
C PRO A 464 -11.70 -12.09 -1.86
N SER A 465 -11.09 -11.52 -2.90
CA SER A 465 -10.30 -10.29 -2.81
C SER A 465 -11.12 -9.00 -2.99
N ASP A 466 -12.44 -9.07 -2.90
CA ASP A 466 -13.31 -7.91 -3.08
C ASP A 466 -13.11 -6.88 -1.97
N ILE A 467 -13.17 -5.61 -2.33
CA ILE A 467 -13.01 -4.51 -1.37
C ILE A 467 -14.19 -4.52 -0.40
N GLY A 468 -13.91 -4.54 0.90
CA GLY A 468 -14.94 -4.57 1.94
C GLY A 468 -15.69 -5.90 2.02
N ILE A 469 -15.09 -7.00 1.55
CA ILE A 469 -15.67 -8.34 1.73
C ILE A 469 -15.79 -8.66 3.23
N THR A 470 -16.97 -9.13 3.61
CA THR A 470 -17.24 -9.65 4.95
C THR A 470 -17.24 -11.17 4.91
N ILE A 471 -16.89 -11.84 6.02
CA ILE A 471 -16.94 -13.31 6.11
C ILE A 471 -18.32 -13.83 5.70
N LYS A 472 -19.40 -13.21 6.16
CA LYS A 472 -20.78 -13.58 5.77
C LYS A 472 -21.03 -13.57 4.25
N LYS A 473 -20.48 -12.59 3.53
CA LYS A 473 -20.55 -12.52 2.06
C LYS A 473 -19.65 -13.55 1.40
N ALA A 474 -18.47 -13.81 1.96
CA ALA A 474 -17.55 -14.82 1.46
C ALA A 474 -18.19 -16.22 1.48
N PHE A 475 -19.00 -16.56 2.50
CA PHE A 475 -19.78 -17.79 2.56
C PHE A 475 -20.77 -17.97 1.40
N ILE A 476 -21.32 -16.87 0.87
CA ILE A 476 -22.26 -16.89 -0.25
C ILE A 476 -21.50 -17.08 -1.57
N LEU A 477 -20.33 -16.47 -1.69
CA LEU A 477 -19.53 -16.45 -2.92
C LEU A 477 -18.67 -17.70 -3.11
N GLU A 478 -18.17 -18.31 -2.03
CA GLU A 478 -17.22 -19.43 -2.07
C GLU A 478 -17.79 -20.67 -1.35
N PRO A 479 -18.37 -21.64 -2.10
CA PRO A 479 -18.95 -22.86 -1.52
C PRO A 479 -17.95 -23.73 -0.76
N GLN A 480 -16.67 -23.71 -1.13
CA GLN A 480 -15.64 -24.50 -0.43
C GLN A 480 -15.45 -24.04 1.01
N LEU A 481 -15.57 -22.75 1.28
CA LEU A 481 -15.47 -22.21 2.64
C LEU A 481 -16.60 -22.75 3.52
N ARG A 482 -17.81 -22.83 2.96
CA ARG A 482 -18.97 -23.40 3.65
C ARG A 482 -18.82 -24.89 3.92
N ALA A 483 -18.34 -25.65 2.93
CA ALA A 483 -18.08 -27.08 3.12
C ALA A 483 -17.02 -27.34 4.20
N LEU A 484 -15.99 -26.50 4.31
CA LEU A 484 -15.00 -26.62 5.39
C LEU A 484 -15.58 -26.25 6.75
N TYR A 485 -16.44 -25.23 6.81
CA TYR A 485 -17.13 -24.83 8.04
C TYR A 485 -18.07 -25.91 8.59
N ASP A 486 -18.78 -26.62 7.70
CA ASP A 486 -19.75 -27.64 8.09
C ASP A 486 -19.11 -28.98 8.48
N ASN A 487 -17.89 -29.28 7.98
CA ASN A 487 -17.23 -30.58 8.17
C ASN A 487 -16.06 -30.58 9.18
N ASP A 488 -15.55 -29.42 9.57
CA ASP A 488 -14.35 -29.29 10.43
C ASP A 488 -14.63 -28.33 11.59
N ASP A 489 -14.74 -28.89 12.80
CA ASP A 489 -15.04 -28.15 14.03
C ASP A 489 -13.97 -27.11 14.39
N GLU A 490 -12.70 -27.35 14.02
CA GLU A 490 -11.62 -26.39 14.26
C GLU A 490 -11.78 -25.15 13.36
N ILE A 491 -12.12 -25.38 12.09
CA ILE A 491 -12.37 -24.31 11.12
C ILE A 491 -13.62 -23.52 11.52
N LYS A 492 -14.67 -24.21 11.98
CA LYS A 492 -15.88 -23.60 12.50
C LYS A 492 -15.59 -22.63 13.64
N LEU A 493 -14.81 -23.07 14.64
CA LEU A 493 -14.39 -22.24 15.76
C LEU A 493 -13.61 -20.99 15.31
N ILE A 494 -12.63 -21.15 14.41
CA ILE A 494 -11.85 -20.03 13.86
C ILE A 494 -12.77 -19.01 13.18
N ILE A 495 -13.70 -19.48 12.36
CA ILE A 495 -14.59 -18.61 11.59
C ILE A 495 -15.61 -17.90 12.49
N ASP A 496 -16.21 -18.58 13.45
CA ASP A 496 -17.18 -17.98 14.37
C ASP A 496 -16.55 -16.86 15.20
N MET A 497 -15.35 -17.10 15.73
CA MET A 497 -14.58 -16.09 16.46
C MET A 497 -14.12 -14.95 15.54
N ALA A 498 -13.67 -15.27 14.32
CA ALA A 498 -13.30 -14.25 13.34
C ALA A 498 -14.49 -13.37 12.92
N CYS A 499 -15.72 -13.91 12.84
CA CYS A 499 -16.93 -13.13 12.57
C CYS A 499 -17.24 -12.13 13.68
N LYS A 500 -16.98 -12.47 14.96
CA LYS A 500 -17.15 -11.56 16.09
C LYS A 500 -16.10 -10.44 16.09
N LEU A 501 -14.87 -10.75 15.66
CA LEU A 501 -13.76 -9.80 15.60
C LEU A 501 -13.70 -8.98 14.30
N GLU A 502 -14.42 -9.39 13.26
CA GLU A 502 -14.46 -8.70 11.98
C GLU A 502 -14.90 -7.24 12.14
N GLY A 503 -14.10 -6.33 11.59
CA GLY A 503 -14.38 -4.90 11.61
C GLY A 503 -14.03 -4.17 12.91
N ILE A 504 -13.59 -4.88 13.96
CA ILE A 504 -13.08 -4.27 15.19
C ILE A 504 -11.75 -3.55 14.90
N ILE A 505 -11.49 -2.48 15.63
CA ILE A 505 -10.25 -1.71 15.51
C ILE A 505 -9.08 -2.50 16.08
N ARG A 506 -8.01 -2.62 15.28
CA ARG A 506 -6.80 -3.34 15.62
C ARG A 506 -5.67 -2.41 16.06
N ASN A 507 -5.47 -1.32 15.33
CA ASN A 507 -4.37 -0.40 15.57
C ASN A 507 -4.68 1.00 15.05
N ALA A 508 -3.99 1.97 15.64
CA ALA A 508 -3.87 3.33 15.12
C ALA A 508 -2.72 3.42 14.11
N GLY A 509 -2.95 4.14 13.02
CA GLY A 509 -1.97 4.44 11.99
C GLY A 509 -2.13 5.86 11.46
N LYS A 510 -1.15 6.32 10.69
CA LYS A 510 -1.15 7.65 10.08
C LYS A 510 -1.96 7.67 8.78
N HIS A 511 -2.88 8.63 8.61
CA HIS A 511 -3.59 8.81 7.35
C HIS A 511 -2.58 9.07 6.22
N ALA A 512 -2.78 8.41 5.08
CA ALA A 512 -1.82 8.46 3.98
C ALA A 512 -1.60 9.86 3.41
N GLY A 513 -2.53 10.81 3.62
CA GLY A 513 -2.34 12.21 3.20
C GLY A 513 -3.04 13.26 4.05
N GLY A 514 -3.70 12.90 5.15
CA GLY A 514 -4.61 13.82 5.83
C GLY A 514 -3.83 14.76 6.74
N VAL A 515 -3.95 16.06 6.51
CA VAL A 515 -3.37 17.12 7.34
C VAL A 515 -4.48 18.06 7.75
N VAL A 516 -4.51 18.45 9.02
CA VAL A 516 -5.44 19.43 9.54
C VAL A 516 -4.69 20.69 9.95
N ILE A 517 -5.28 21.84 9.67
CA ILE A 517 -4.79 23.14 10.12
C ILE A 517 -5.92 23.76 10.94
N SER A 518 -5.67 24.00 12.23
CA SER A 518 -6.62 24.68 13.12
C SER A 518 -6.32 26.17 13.24
N PRO A 519 -7.33 27.02 13.52
CA PRO A 519 -7.09 28.44 13.80
C PRO A 519 -6.41 28.72 15.15
N THR A 520 -6.50 27.77 16.08
CA THR A 520 -5.83 27.77 17.39
C THR A 520 -5.09 26.45 17.56
N LYS A 521 -4.90 25.95 18.79
CA LYS A 521 -4.24 24.67 19.03
C LYS A 521 -5.16 23.52 18.65
N ILE A 522 -4.60 22.44 18.11
CA ILE A 522 -5.35 21.21 17.81
C ILE A 522 -6.04 20.66 19.06
N THR A 523 -5.40 20.79 20.22
CA THR A 523 -5.92 20.38 21.53
C THR A 523 -7.12 21.18 22.03
N ASP A 524 -7.52 22.26 21.36
CA ASP A 524 -8.82 22.89 21.62
C ASP A 524 -9.99 22.09 21.01
N PHE A 525 -9.71 21.19 20.05
CA PHE A 525 -10.72 20.46 19.27
C PHE A 525 -10.60 18.94 19.42
N SER A 526 -9.39 18.39 19.33
CA SER A 526 -9.10 16.95 19.36
C SER A 526 -7.87 16.69 20.24
N PRO A 527 -7.85 15.57 21.00
CA PRO A 527 -6.61 15.08 21.57
C PRO A 527 -5.62 14.70 20.48
N ILE A 528 -4.34 14.64 20.86
CA ILE A 528 -3.27 14.13 20.00
C ILE A 528 -2.88 12.70 20.38
N TYR A 529 -2.43 11.98 19.37
CA TYR A 529 -1.74 10.70 19.46
C TYR A 529 -0.31 10.93 18.96
N CYS A 530 0.68 10.35 19.63
CA CYS A 530 2.07 10.36 19.19
C CYS A 530 2.57 8.92 19.07
N ASP A 531 3.67 8.72 18.36
CA ASP A 531 4.40 7.45 18.44
C ASP A 531 5.03 7.24 19.83
N ALA A 532 5.61 6.06 20.06
CA ALA A 532 6.20 5.69 21.35
C ALA A 532 7.31 6.65 21.81
N GLU A 533 7.98 7.34 20.87
CA GLU A 533 9.02 8.34 21.18
C GLU A 533 8.43 9.74 21.48
N GLY A 534 7.10 9.90 21.45
CA GLY A 534 6.43 11.18 21.61
C GLY A 534 6.50 12.08 20.36
N LYS A 535 6.87 11.52 19.21
CA LYS A 535 6.98 12.24 17.93
C LYS A 535 5.75 12.00 17.06
N ASN A 536 5.69 12.71 15.92
CA ASN A 536 4.63 12.57 14.91
C ASN A 536 3.21 12.74 15.47
N SER A 537 2.88 13.97 15.89
CA SER A 537 1.55 14.30 16.42
C SER A 537 0.45 14.07 15.37
N LEU A 538 -0.46 13.15 15.68
CA LEU A 538 -1.68 12.87 14.94
C LEU A 538 -2.91 13.32 15.74
N THR A 539 -4.01 13.66 15.09
CA THR A 539 -5.31 13.82 15.76
C THR A 539 -5.81 12.48 16.27
N GLN A 540 -6.57 12.42 17.36
CA GLN A 540 -7.24 11.18 17.77
C GLN A 540 -8.54 10.92 17.02
N PHE A 541 -9.14 11.95 16.44
CA PHE A 541 -10.33 11.80 15.60
C PHE A 541 -9.95 11.46 14.17
N ASP A 542 -10.70 10.54 13.57
CA ASP A 542 -10.50 10.16 12.17
C ASP A 542 -10.95 11.27 11.20
N LYS A 543 -10.81 11.01 9.90
CA LYS A 543 -11.16 11.95 8.83
C LYS A 543 -12.57 12.54 8.97
N ASN A 544 -13.58 11.70 9.22
CA ASN A 544 -14.97 12.15 9.25
C ASN A 544 -15.27 12.87 10.56
N ASP A 545 -14.67 12.40 11.65
CA ASP A 545 -14.86 12.98 12.98
C ASP A 545 -14.23 14.39 13.07
N ILE A 546 -13.05 14.60 12.47
CA ILE A 546 -12.39 15.92 12.37
C ILE A 546 -13.23 16.93 11.58
N GLU A 547 -13.78 16.52 10.44
CA GLU A 547 -14.68 17.36 9.64
C GLU A 547 -15.96 17.72 10.43
N SER A 548 -16.49 16.77 11.19
CA SER A 548 -17.70 16.96 12.00
C SER A 548 -17.48 17.95 13.15
N VAL A 549 -16.29 17.94 13.76
CA VAL A 549 -15.86 18.91 14.77
C VAL A 549 -15.58 20.30 14.16
N GLY A 550 -15.50 20.38 12.82
CA GLY A 550 -15.47 21.64 12.09
C GLY A 550 -14.09 22.07 11.62
N LEU A 551 -13.06 21.25 11.81
CA LEU A 551 -11.72 21.56 11.34
C LEU A 551 -11.58 21.24 9.86
N VAL A 552 -10.77 22.06 9.18
CA VAL A 552 -10.50 21.91 7.75
C VAL A 552 -9.39 20.90 7.53
N LYS A 553 -9.68 19.85 6.78
CA LYS A 553 -8.66 18.92 6.29
C LYS A 553 -8.09 19.38 4.95
N PHE A 554 -6.85 19.01 4.73
CA PHE A 554 -6.14 19.06 3.46
C PHE A 554 -5.56 17.68 3.18
N ASP A 555 -5.81 17.14 2.00
CA ASP A 555 -5.29 15.84 1.60
C ASP A 555 -4.00 16.04 0.77
N PHE A 556 -2.85 15.85 1.42
CA PHE A 556 -1.50 15.84 0.84
C PHE A 556 -1.13 14.41 0.46
N LEU A 557 -1.52 13.98 -0.74
CA LEU A 557 -1.25 12.62 -1.20
C LEU A 557 0.17 12.50 -1.75
N GLY A 558 0.85 11.40 -1.45
CA GLY A 558 2.12 11.07 -2.08
C GLY A 558 1.90 10.28 -3.36
N LEU A 559 2.04 10.91 -4.52
CA LEU A 559 1.94 10.25 -5.82
C LEU A 559 3.33 9.89 -6.34
N LYS A 560 3.61 8.59 -6.39
CA LYS A 560 4.86 8.02 -6.90
C LYS A 560 5.18 8.46 -8.33
N THR A 561 4.16 8.59 -9.18
CA THR A 561 4.33 9.00 -10.58
C THR A 561 4.94 10.40 -10.71
N LEU A 562 4.61 11.34 -9.82
CA LEU A 562 5.23 12.66 -9.82
C LEU A 562 6.71 12.58 -9.47
N THR A 563 7.09 11.66 -8.59
CA THR A 563 8.50 11.36 -8.32
C THR A 563 9.20 10.79 -9.56
N ILE A 564 8.55 9.88 -10.30
CA ILE A 564 9.09 9.34 -11.57
C ILE A 564 9.30 10.46 -12.58
N ILE A 565 8.29 11.30 -12.82
CA ILE A 565 8.37 12.43 -13.75
C ILE A 565 9.49 13.37 -13.35
N ASN A 566 9.60 13.72 -12.07
CA ASN A 566 10.65 14.60 -11.56
C ASN A 566 12.05 14.01 -11.76
N TYR A 567 12.25 12.72 -11.43
CA TYR A 567 13.54 12.07 -11.65
C TYR A 567 13.90 12.01 -13.14
N ALA A 568 12.95 11.70 -14.01
CA ALA A 568 13.16 11.68 -15.45
C ALA A 568 13.52 13.08 -15.98
N VAL A 569 12.72 14.10 -15.66
CA VAL A 569 12.95 15.49 -16.10
C VAL A 569 14.28 16.03 -15.57
N ASN A 570 14.64 15.75 -14.31
CA ASN A 570 15.93 16.18 -13.76
C ASN A 570 17.11 15.47 -14.46
N ALA A 571 17.00 14.18 -14.73
CA ALA A 571 18.04 13.45 -15.49
C ALA A 571 18.20 14.03 -16.90
N ILE A 572 17.10 14.28 -17.61
CA ILE A 572 17.10 14.87 -18.96
C ILE A 572 17.68 16.28 -18.95
N ASN A 573 17.23 17.13 -18.02
CA ASN A 573 17.68 18.52 -17.93
C ASN A 573 19.16 18.62 -17.53
N ASN A 574 19.65 17.75 -16.65
CA ASN A 574 21.08 17.67 -16.34
C ASN A 574 21.91 17.31 -17.58
N GLY A 575 21.44 16.35 -18.41
CA GLY A 575 22.08 16.03 -19.69
C GLY A 575 22.03 17.19 -20.68
N LYS A 576 20.89 17.87 -20.81
CA LYS A 576 20.74 19.04 -21.69
C LYS A 576 21.59 20.22 -21.28
N LEU A 577 21.69 20.51 -19.97
CA LEU A 577 22.54 21.58 -19.46
C LEU A 577 24.02 21.32 -19.77
N LYS A 578 24.49 20.07 -19.62
CA LYS A 578 25.85 19.68 -20.06
C LYS A 578 26.07 19.96 -21.56
N ASN A 579 25.03 19.78 -22.37
CA ASN A 579 25.06 20.01 -23.81
C ASN A 579 24.64 21.43 -24.24
N LYS A 580 24.46 22.37 -23.28
CA LYS A 580 24.00 23.76 -23.52
C LYS A 580 22.66 23.88 -24.28
N ILE A 581 21.75 22.91 -24.10
CA ILE A 581 20.40 22.91 -24.69
C ILE A 581 19.40 23.41 -23.63
N ALA A 582 18.37 24.14 -24.07
CA ALA A 582 17.31 24.63 -23.19
C ALA A 582 16.59 23.49 -22.44
N PRO A 583 16.27 23.67 -21.14
CA PRO A 583 15.60 22.65 -20.33
C PRO A 583 14.18 22.40 -20.81
N ILE A 584 13.68 21.20 -20.56
CA ILE A 584 12.29 20.81 -20.86
C ILE A 584 11.40 21.19 -19.69
N ASN A 585 10.23 21.76 -20.01
CA ASN A 585 9.13 21.93 -19.08
C ASN A 585 7.99 20.97 -19.45
N ILE A 586 7.76 19.96 -18.60
CA ILE A 586 6.77 18.90 -18.83
C ILE A 586 5.32 19.42 -18.86
N ASN A 587 5.05 20.59 -18.28
CA ASN A 587 3.70 21.17 -18.23
C ASN A 587 3.31 21.92 -19.51
N LEU A 588 4.25 22.13 -20.43
CA LEU A 588 4.04 22.86 -21.69
C LEU A 588 4.08 21.95 -22.93
N ILE A 589 4.04 20.62 -22.74
CA ILE A 589 4.08 19.66 -23.85
C ILE A 589 2.79 19.74 -24.70
N PRO A 590 2.87 19.54 -26.02
CA PRO A 590 1.68 19.50 -26.88
C PRO A 590 0.87 18.23 -26.58
N LEU A 591 -0.46 18.35 -26.54
CA LEU A 591 -1.38 17.24 -26.21
C LEU A 591 -1.87 16.43 -27.43
N ASN A 592 -1.38 16.76 -28.62
CA ASN A 592 -1.80 16.20 -29.91
C ASN A 592 -0.62 15.52 -30.66
N ASP A 593 0.35 14.98 -29.93
CA ASP A 593 1.56 14.39 -30.51
C ASP A 593 1.31 12.99 -31.08
N GLN A 594 1.44 12.85 -32.39
CA GLN A 594 1.18 11.59 -33.09
C GLN A 594 2.15 10.47 -32.69
N HIS A 595 3.40 10.77 -32.34
CA HIS A 595 4.37 9.73 -31.93
C HIS A 595 3.94 9.06 -30.62
N CYS A 596 3.40 9.85 -29.69
CA CYS A 596 2.85 9.37 -28.43
C CYS A 596 1.65 8.44 -28.68
N PHE A 597 0.70 8.87 -29.50
CA PHE A 597 -0.46 8.03 -29.83
C PHE A 597 -0.08 6.76 -30.59
N ASN A 598 0.91 6.80 -31.47
CA ASN A 598 1.40 5.61 -32.16
C ASN A 598 2.00 4.58 -31.18
N LEU A 599 2.69 5.02 -30.12
CA LEU A 599 3.17 4.12 -29.05
C LEU A 599 2.01 3.55 -28.23
N LEU A 600 1.02 4.40 -27.91
CA LEU A 600 -0.17 3.99 -27.17
C LEU A 600 -0.98 2.94 -27.95
N GLN A 601 -1.21 3.15 -29.25
CA GLN A 601 -1.94 2.24 -30.14
C GLN A 601 -1.28 0.86 -30.28
N ARG A 602 0.05 0.78 -30.14
CA ARG A 602 0.79 -0.49 -30.09
C ARG A 602 0.58 -1.27 -28.78
N GLY A 603 -0.02 -0.64 -27.76
CA GLY A 603 -0.24 -1.25 -26.45
C GLY A 603 1.05 -1.34 -25.62
N GLU A 604 2.06 -0.53 -25.93
CA GLU A 604 3.38 -0.51 -25.26
C GLU A 604 3.33 0.31 -23.95
N THR A 605 2.31 0.10 -23.12
CA THR A 605 1.99 0.96 -21.96
C THR A 605 2.60 0.52 -20.63
N THR A 606 3.56 -0.41 -20.63
CA THR A 606 4.29 -0.78 -19.40
C THR A 606 5.02 0.45 -18.85
N GLY A 607 4.84 0.76 -17.57
CA GLY A 607 5.37 1.95 -16.92
C GLY A 607 4.58 3.25 -17.16
N ILE A 608 3.50 3.22 -17.96
CA ILE A 608 2.65 4.39 -18.19
C ILE A 608 1.54 4.42 -17.15
N PHE A 609 1.44 5.54 -16.41
CA PHE A 609 0.53 5.67 -15.28
C PHE A 609 -0.92 5.30 -15.62
N GLN A 610 -1.56 4.50 -14.76
CA GLN A 610 -2.92 3.92 -14.89
C GLN A 610 -3.17 2.97 -16.07
N LEU A 611 -2.30 2.96 -17.09
CA LEU A 611 -2.50 2.22 -18.33
C LEU A 611 -1.70 0.91 -18.41
N GLU A 612 -1.21 0.38 -17.28
CA GLU A 612 -0.26 -0.75 -17.26
C GLU A 612 -0.91 -2.14 -17.29
N SER A 613 -2.15 -2.25 -16.83
CA SER A 613 -2.81 -3.55 -16.61
C SER A 613 -3.01 -4.32 -17.91
N TYR A 614 -3.05 -5.65 -17.84
CA TYR A 614 -3.27 -6.47 -19.04
C TYR A 614 -4.62 -6.14 -19.71
N GLY A 615 -5.69 -6.01 -18.91
CA GLY A 615 -7.02 -5.70 -19.44
C GLY A 615 -7.08 -4.34 -20.13
N ILE A 616 -6.41 -3.32 -19.58
CA ILE A 616 -6.43 -1.99 -20.20
C ILE A 616 -5.55 -1.94 -21.46
N LYS A 617 -4.43 -2.69 -21.50
CA LYS A 617 -3.63 -2.86 -22.72
C LYS A 617 -4.44 -3.46 -23.86
N GLU A 618 -5.24 -4.49 -23.58
CA GLU A 618 -6.14 -5.08 -24.57
C GLU A 618 -7.24 -4.10 -24.99
N LEU A 619 -7.80 -3.33 -24.04
CA LEU A 619 -8.75 -2.27 -24.37
C LEU A 619 -8.15 -1.22 -25.29
N ILE A 620 -6.91 -0.78 -25.02
CA ILE A 620 -6.19 0.22 -25.82
C ILE A 620 -5.97 -0.28 -27.26
N LYS A 621 -5.57 -1.55 -27.43
CA LYS A 621 -5.40 -2.15 -28.77
C LYS A 621 -6.70 -2.17 -29.59
N ARG A 622 -7.84 -2.36 -28.91
CA ARG A 622 -9.18 -2.35 -29.54
C ARG A 622 -9.67 -0.94 -29.82
N LEU A 623 -9.50 -0.03 -28.86
CA LEU A 623 -9.93 1.36 -28.98
C LEU A 623 -9.09 2.13 -30.00
N ARG A 624 -7.77 1.87 -30.06
CA ARG A 624 -6.78 2.63 -30.83
C ARG A 624 -6.92 4.14 -30.59
N PRO A 625 -6.58 4.61 -29.38
CA PRO A 625 -6.69 6.03 -29.04
C PRO A 625 -5.80 6.88 -29.95
N ASP A 626 -6.32 8.02 -30.42
CA ASP A 626 -5.65 8.93 -31.35
C ASP A 626 -5.74 10.41 -30.93
N CYS A 627 -6.49 10.71 -29.87
CA CYS A 627 -6.57 12.03 -29.26
C CYS A 627 -6.47 11.96 -27.72
N PHE A 628 -6.27 13.11 -27.08
CA PHE A 628 -6.16 13.20 -25.63
C PHE A 628 -7.47 12.81 -24.93
N GLU A 629 -8.62 13.18 -25.50
CA GLU A 629 -9.96 12.87 -25.00
C GLU A 629 -10.19 11.36 -24.87
N ASP A 630 -9.59 10.54 -25.74
CA ASP A 630 -9.67 9.08 -25.61
C ASP A 630 -8.91 8.56 -24.38
N ILE A 631 -7.79 9.20 -24.00
CA ILE A 631 -7.07 8.85 -22.76
C ILE A 631 -7.95 9.19 -21.55
N VAL A 632 -8.61 10.34 -21.58
CA VAL A 632 -9.59 10.75 -20.55
C VAL A 632 -10.72 9.72 -20.45
N ALA A 633 -11.23 9.23 -21.58
CA ALA A 633 -12.27 8.21 -21.62
C ALA A 633 -11.78 6.84 -21.15
N LEU A 634 -10.56 6.42 -21.52
CA LEU A 634 -9.97 5.13 -21.11
C LEU A 634 -9.94 4.97 -19.58
N VAL A 635 -9.53 6.03 -18.87
CA VAL A 635 -9.48 6.07 -17.40
C VAL A 635 -10.88 5.91 -16.78
N ALA A 636 -11.91 6.43 -17.43
CA ALA A 636 -13.30 6.29 -17.00
C ALA A 636 -13.91 4.92 -17.35
N LEU A 637 -13.60 4.39 -18.54
CA LEU A 637 -14.20 3.18 -19.12
C LEU A 637 -13.67 1.87 -18.52
N PHE A 638 -12.41 1.82 -18.09
CA PHE A 638 -11.80 0.57 -17.62
C PHE A 638 -12.21 0.21 -16.18
N ARG A 639 -13.51 -0.09 -15.99
CA ARG A 639 -14.14 -0.41 -14.71
C ARG A 639 -15.20 -1.50 -14.85
N PRO A 640 -15.49 -2.29 -13.79
CA PRO A 640 -16.45 -3.38 -13.87
C PRO A 640 -17.83 -2.97 -14.42
N GLY A 641 -18.37 -1.82 -13.99
CA GLY A 641 -19.68 -1.33 -14.46
C GLY A 641 -19.74 -1.08 -15.97
N PRO A 642 -18.94 -0.14 -16.52
CA PRO A 642 -18.85 0.10 -17.96
C PRO A 642 -18.56 -1.16 -18.78
N LEU A 643 -17.62 -2.01 -18.35
CA LEU A 643 -17.23 -3.22 -19.08
C LEU A 643 -18.38 -4.23 -19.18
N GLN A 644 -19.22 -4.36 -18.15
CA GLN A 644 -20.35 -5.30 -18.14
C GLN A 644 -21.57 -4.77 -18.91
N SER A 645 -21.70 -3.44 -19.05
CA SER A 645 -22.84 -2.80 -19.69
C SER A 645 -22.83 -2.84 -21.23
N GLY A 646 -21.73 -3.29 -21.85
CA GLY A 646 -21.53 -3.19 -23.31
C GLY A 646 -21.20 -1.77 -23.81
N MET A 647 -21.23 -0.75 -22.92
CA MET A 647 -20.94 0.65 -23.28
C MET A 647 -19.55 0.83 -23.89
N VAL A 648 -18.56 0.08 -23.42
CA VAL A 648 -17.19 0.11 -23.95
C VAL A 648 -17.15 -0.34 -25.42
N ASP A 649 -17.94 -1.36 -25.77
CA ASP A 649 -18.00 -1.87 -27.14
C ASP A 649 -18.70 -0.88 -28.06
N ASN A 650 -19.80 -0.26 -27.60
CA ASN A 650 -20.47 0.81 -28.34
C ASN A 650 -19.54 2.00 -28.57
N PHE A 651 -18.74 2.39 -27.57
CA PHE A 651 -17.76 3.48 -27.70
C PHE A 651 -16.75 3.19 -28.81
N ILE A 652 -16.19 1.99 -28.80
CA ILE A 652 -15.22 1.54 -29.82
C ILE A 652 -15.87 1.48 -31.21
N ASN A 653 -17.08 0.92 -31.32
CA ASN A 653 -17.77 0.75 -32.60
C ASN A 653 -18.16 2.09 -33.22
N ARG A 654 -18.69 3.02 -32.42
CA ARG A 654 -19.04 4.37 -32.86
C ARG A 654 -17.81 5.17 -33.28
N LYS A 655 -16.71 5.07 -32.52
CA LYS A 655 -15.44 5.69 -32.88
C LYS A 655 -14.92 5.21 -34.24
N HIS A 656 -14.94 3.90 -34.47
CA HIS A 656 -14.44 3.30 -35.72
C HIS A 656 -15.45 3.33 -36.88
N GLY A 657 -16.59 4.01 -36.72
CA GLY A 657 -17.63 4.12 -37.74
C GLY A 657 -18.34 2.80 -38.08
N LYS A 658 -18.24 1.78 -37.22
CA LYS A 658 -18.97 0.50 -37.36
C LYS A 658 -20.43 0.61 -36.92
N GLU A 659 -20.71 1.60 -36.07
CA GLU A 659 -22.04 1.97 -35.61
C GLU A 659 -22.24 3.46 -35.86
N LEU A 660 -23.44 3.86 -36.27
CA LEU A 660 -23.77 5.29 -36.44
C LEU A 660 -23.76 5.99 -35.07
N ILE A 661 -23.28 7.24 -35.06
CA ILE A 661 -23.25 8.06 -33.85
C ILE A 661 -24.64 8.66 -33.63
N TYR A 662 -25.24 8.35 -32.48
CA TYR A 662 -26.51 8.91 -32.02
C TYR A 662 -26.33 9.65 -30.70
N TYR A 663 -27.16 10.67 -30.45
CA TYR A 663 -27.02 11.56 -29.29
C TYR A 663 -28.22 11.50 -28.34
N PRO A 664 -28.31 10.54 -27.40
CA PRO A 664 -27.41 9.39 -27.17
C PRO A 664 -27.84 8.04 -27.80
N ASP A 665 -29.11 7.92 -28.16
CA ASP A 665 -29.75 6.68 -28.60
C ASP A 665 -30.43 6.84 -29.97
N ILE A 666 -30.61 5.74 -30.70
CA ILE A 666 -31.22 5.75 -32.04
C ILE A 666 -32.64 6.34 -32.05
N ASN A 667 -33.44 5.98 -31.05
CA ASN A 667 -34.83 6.41 -30.94
C ASN A 667 -34.97 7.68 -30.10
N TRP A 668 -34.07 7.86 -29.13
CA TRP A 668 -34.17 8.91 -28.12
C TRP A 668 -32.99 9.87 -28.23
N GLN A 669 -32.97 10.68 -29.30
CA GLN A 669 -31.92 11.66 -29.56
C GLN A 669 -32.46 13.07 -29.82
N HIS A 670 -31.62 14.07 -29.53
CA HIS A 670 -31.95 15.47 -29.77
C HIS A 670 -30.71 16.26 -30.23
N SER A 671 -30.88 17.21 -31.15
CA SER A 671 -29.77 18.00 -31.73
C SER A 671 -28.98 18.79 -30.68
N LEU A 672 -29.68 19.31 -29.67
CA LEU A 672 -29.08 20.04 -28.54
C LEU A 672 -28.09 19.20 -27.71
N LEU A 673 -28.14 17.87 -27.79
CA LEU A 673 -27.22 16.99 -27.06
C LEU A 673 -25.87 16.80 -27.76
N LYS A 674 -25.79 17.15 -29.06
CA LYS A 674 -24.57 16.97 -29.84
C LYS A 674 -23.37 17.68 -29.20
N PRO A 675 -23.40 18.98 -28.86
CA PRO A 675 -22.24 19.66 -28.26
C PRO A 675 -21.79 19.07 -26.92
N VAL A 676 -22.69 18.43 -26.17
CA VAL A 676 -22.38 17.84 -24.86
C VAL A 676 -21.73 16.46 -24.97
N LEU A 677 -22.15 15.67 -25.97
CA LEU A 677 -21.79 14.27 -26.13
C LEU A 677 -20.84 14.00 -27.30
N GLU A 678 -20.46 15.03 -28.06
CA GLU A 678 -19.54 14.91 -29.21
C GLU A 678 -18.20 14.29 -28.81
N SER A 679 -17.60 14.77 -27.71
CA SER A 679 -16.32 14.26 -27.18
C SER A 679 -16.34 12.78 -26.74
N THR A 680 -17.53 12.16 -26.64
CA THR A 680 -17.72 10.77 -26.23
C THR A 680 -18.54 9.98 -27.25
N TYR A 681 -18.60 10.43 -28.51
CA TYR A 681 -19.28 9.77 -29.61
C TYR A 681 -20.76 9.44 -29.29
N GLY A 682 -21.44 10.36 -28.60
CA GLY A 682 -22.84 10.20 -28.23
C GLY A 682 -23.10 9.38 -26.95
N ILE A 683 -22.07 8.91 -26.26
CA ILE A 683 -22.21 8.09 -25.06
C ILE A 683 -22.13 8.97 -23.81
N ILE A 684 -23.09 8.81 -22.90
CA ILE A 684 -23.07 9.50 -21.60
C ILE A 684 -22.05 8.77 -20.71
N LEU A 685 -20.91 9.41 -20.46
CA LEU A 685 -19.77 8.84 -19.71
C LEU A 685 -19.46 9.63 -18.43
N TYR A 686 -19.66 10.95 -18.44
CA TYR A 686 -19.26 11.83 -17.34
C TYR A 686 -20.42 12.42 -16.55
N GLN A 687 -20.19 12.69 -15.27
CA GLN A 687 -21.12 13.40 -14.39
C GLN A 687 -21.41 14.82 -14.90
N GLU A 688 -20.39 15.49 -15.42
CA GLU A 688 -20.47 16.82 -16.01
C GLU A 688 -21.35 16.83 -17.27
N GLN A 689 -21.40 15.72 -18.02
CA GLN A 689 -22.33 15.57 -19.15
C GLN A 689 -23.77 15.48 -18.66
N VAL A 690 -24.05 14.75 -17.57
CA VAL A 690 -25.39 14.71 -16.97
C VAL A 690 -25.85 16.11 -16.58
N MET A 691 -24.96 16.88 -15.96
CA MET A 691 -25.27 18.26 -15.55
C MET A 691 -25.57 19.15 -16.77
N LYS A 692 -24.72 19.10 -17.81
CA LYS A 692 -24.95 19.85 -19.05
C LYS A 692 -26.21 19.41 -19.79
N ILE A 693 -26.55 18.11 -19.79
CA ILE A 693 -27.81 17.60 -20.37
C ILE A 693 -29.01 18.23 -19.66
N ALA A 694 -29.01 18.29 -18.32
CA ALA A 694 -30.09 18.90 -17.56
C ALA A 694 -30.19 20.41 -17.81
N GLN A 695 -29.05 21.11 -17.90
CA GLN A 695 -29.02 22.53 -18.26
C GLN A 695 -29.61 22.79 -19.65
N VAL A 696 -29.15 22.06 -20.65
CA VAL A 696 -29.51 22.32 -22.05
C VAL A 696 -30.93 21.84 -22.38
N LEU A 697 -31.34 20.67 -21.89
CA LEU A 697 -32.69 20.15 -22.19
C LEU A 697 -33.76 20.75 -21.28
N ALA A 698 -33.52 20.83 -19.97
CA ALA A 698 -34.54 21.22 -19.00
C ALA A 698 -34.36 22.62 -18.40
N GLY A 699 -33.36 23.39 -18.85
CA GLY A 699 -33.15 24.76 -18.36
C GLY A 699 -32.69 24.83 -16.90
N TYR A 700 -32.10 23.76 -16.37
CA TYR A 700 -31.55 23.76 -15.00
C TYR A 700 -30.42 24.79 -14.87
N SER A 701 -30.31 25.39 -13.68
CA SER A 701 -29.04 26.02 -13.30
C SER A 701 -27.97 24.94 -13.11
N LEU A 702 -26.69 25.30 -13.24
CA LEU A 702 -25.61 24.33 -13.00
C LEU A 702 -25.57 23.85 -11.54
N ALA A 703 -26.06 24.66 -10.60
CA ALA A 703 -26.24 24.32 -9.20
C ALA A 703 -27.33 23.25 -9.00
N ASP A 704 -28.52 23.46 -9.56
CA ASP A 704 -29.62 22.50 -9.55
C ASP A 704 -29.22 21.18 -10.24
N ALA A 705 -28.42 21.27 -11.30
CA ALA A 705 -27.96 20.13 -12.06
C ALA A 705 -27.00 19.24 -11.25
N ASP A 706 -26.18 19.83 -10.37
CA ASP A 706 -25.36 19.06 -9.42
C ASP A 706 -26.24 18.37 -8.36
N MET A 707 -27.31 19.02 -7.88
CA MET A 707 -28.28 18.40 -6.97
C MET A 707 -28.97 17.18 -7.60
N LEU A 708 -29.39 17.29 -8.86
CA LEU A 708 -29.91 16.15 -9.63
C LEU A 708 -28.89 15.00 -9.69
N ARG A 709 -27.62 15.30 -10.01
CA ARG A 709 -26.56 14.29 -10.07
C ARG A 709 -26.36 13.60 -8.72
N ILE A 710 -26.46 14.31 -7.60
CA ILE A 710 -26.36 13.73 -6.24
C ILE A 710 -27.54 12.78 -5.99
N ALA A 711 -28.76 13.20 -6.29
CA ALA A 711 -29.96 12.37 -6.14
C ALA A 711 -29.84 11.06 -6.95
N ILE A 712 -29.37 11.16 -8.20
CA ILE A 712 -29.07 10.02 -9.08
C ILE A 712 -28.02 9.11 -8.42
N SER A 713 -26.91 9.68 -7.93
CA SER A 713 -25.80 8.91 -7.34
C SER A 713 -26.19 8.19 -6.04
N LYS A 714 -27.04 8.82 -5.20
CA LYS A 714 -27.51 8.25 -3.92
C LYS A 714 -28.69 7.29 -4.07
N LYS A 715 -29.32 7.22 -5.24
CA LYS A 715 -30.54 6.44 -5.50
C LYS A 715 -31.68 6.79 -4.52
N ASN A 716 -31.80 8.07 -4.18
CA ASN A 716 -32.86 8.53 -3.28
C ASN A 716 -34.19 8.61 -4.05
N THR A 717 -35.09 7.66 -3.78
CA THR A 717 -36.35 7.53 -4.53
C THR A 717 -37.23 8.77 -4.42
N ALA A 718 -37.29 9.41 -3.26
CA ALA A 718 -38.12 10.60 -3.04
C ALA A 718 -37.63 11.81 -3.84
N GLU A 719 -36.32 12.10 -3.78
CA GLU A 719 -35.71 13.22 -4.53
C GLU A 719 -35.77 12.98 -6.04
N MET A 720 -35.58 11.73 -6.49
CA MET A 720 -35.66 11.38 -7.90
C MET A 720 -37.04 11.68 -8.51
N ILE A 721 -38.13 11.37 -7.79
CA ILE A 721 -39.49 11.68 -8.24
C ILE A 721 -39.71 13.19 -8.38
N ALA A 722 -39.19 13.98 -7.43
CA ALA A 722 -39.29 15.44 -7.48
C ALA A 722 -38.55 16.01 -8.71
N HIS A 723 -37.28 15.61 -8.89
CA HIS A 723 -36.49 16.07 -10.03
C HIS A 723 -37.04 15.61 -11.38
N ARG A 724 -37.69 14.44 -11.45
CA ARG A 724 -38.31 13.97 -12.70
C ARG A 724 -39.41 14.92 -13.18
N LYS A 725 -40.23 15.44 -12.27
CA LYS A 725 -41.26 16.46 -12.59
C LYS A 725 -40.64 17.78 -13.04
N ILE A 726 -39.59 18.23 -12.35
CA ILE A 726 -38.87 19.46 -12.70
C ILE A 726 -38.27 19.34 -14.10
N PHE A 727 -37.56 18.24 -14.38
CA PHE A 727 -36.97 17.96 -15.68
C PHE A 727 -38.01 17.92 -16.81
N GLN A 728 -39.16 17.28 -16.58
CA GLN A 728 -40.26 17.24 -17.55
C GLN A 728 -40.78 18.65 -17.86
N SER A 729 -41.08 19.43 -16.82
CA SER A 729 -41.61 20.78 -16.98
C SER A 729 -40.62 21.70 -17.70
N GLY A 730 -39.32 21.57 -17.41
CA GLY A 730 -38.26 22.31 -18.06
C GLY A 730 -38.08 21.93 -19.53
N ALA A 731 -38.12 20.64 -19.85
CA ALA A 731 -38.02 20.16 -21.22
C ALA A 731 -39.18 20.66 -22.10
N ILE A 732 -40.40 20.65 -21.57
CA ILE A 732 -41.58 21.19 -22.26
C ILE A 732 -41.41 22.69 -22.53
N LYS A 733 -40.90 23.47 -21.55
CA LYS A 733 -40.62 24.90 -21.72
C LYS A 733 -39.60 25.18 -22.83
N ASN A 734 -38.65 24.27 -23.03
CA ASN A 734 -37.63 24.36 -24.08
C ASN A 734 -38.09 23.75 -25.43
N GLY A 735 -39.36 23.40 -25.56
CA GLY A 735 -39.94 22.88 -26.81
C GLY A 735 -39.60 21.42 -27.13
N ILE A 736 -39.17 20.64 -26.13
CA ILE A 736 -38.82 19.22 -26.29
C ILE A 736 -40.03 18.34 -25.93
N ASP A 737 -40.27 17.30 -26.73
CA ASP A 737 -41.33 16.34 -26.48
C ASP A 737 -41.19 15.68 -25.09
N SER A 738 -42.31 15.61 -24.37
CA SER A 738 -42.33 15.10 -23.00
C SER A 738 -41.93 13.63 -22.91
N ASN A 739 -42.31 12.81 -23.90
CA ASN A 739 -42.00 11.38 -23.89
C ASN A 739 -40.50 11.16 -24.15
N LEU A 740 -39.95 11.88 -25.14
CA LEU A 740 -38.51 11.91 -25.40
C LEU A 740 -37.71 12.34 -24.16
N ALA A 741 -38.12 13.44 -23.50
CA ALA A 741 -37.45 13.93 -22.30
C ALA A 741 -37.43 12.90 -21.17
N MET A 742 -38.55 12.21 -20.92
CA MET A 742 -38.61 11.17 -19.88
C MET A 742 -37.78 9.95 -20.22
N LYS A 743 -37.69 9.55 -21.49
CA LYS A 743 -36.80 8.46 -21.92
C LYS A 743 -35.33 8.82 -21.78
N ILE A 744 -34.96 10.07 -22.06
CA ILE A 744 -33.60 10.55 -21.80
C ILE A 744 -33.31 10.56 -20.29
N PHE A 745 -34.27 10.98 -19.46
CA PHE A 745 -34.13 10.91 -18.00
C PHE A 745 -33.92 9.47 -17.50
N ASP A 746 -34.63 8.48 -18.05
CA ASP A 746 -34.43 7.07 -17.72
C ASP A 746 -33.01 6.59 -18.05
N LEU A 747 -32.40 7.11 -19.13
CA LEU A 747 -31.00 6.83 -19.48
C LEU A 747 -30.03 7.49 -18.48
N LEU A 748 -30.32 8.73 -18.04
CA LEU A 748 -29.54 9.41 -17.00
C LEU A 748 -29.61 8.66 -15.65
N GLU A 749 -30.76 8.09 -15.31
CA GLU A 749 -30.93 7.30 -14.09
C GLU A 749 -30.14 5.98 -14.15
N LYS A 750 -30.16 5.28 -15.29
CA LYS A 750 -29.34 4.06 -15.49
C LYS A 750 -27.84 4.33 -15.37
N PHE A 751 -27.41 5.55 -15.72
CA PHE A 751 -26.02 6.02 -15.64
C PHE A 751 -25.50 6.17 -14.20
N ALA A 752 -26.38 6.24 -13.19
CA ALA A 752 -26.01 6.34 -11.77
C ALA A 752 -24.94 5.32 -11.34
N ASN A 753 -24.98 4.13 -11.91
CA ASN A 753 -24.11 3.02 -11.51
C ASN A 753 -22.65 3.14 -12.00
N TYR A 754 -22.38 3.97 -13.01
CA TYR A 754 -21.06 3.98 -13.65
C TYR A 754 -20.52 5.37 -14.04
N GLY A 755 -21.26 6.44 -13.77
CA GLY A 755 -20.83 7.79 -14.12
C GLY A 755 -19.57 8.28 -13.43
N PHE A 756 -18.67 8.90 -14.20
CA PHE A 756 -17.36 9.33 -13.71
C PHE A 756 -17.15 10.85 -13.70
N ASN A 757 -16.30 11.35 -12.79
CA ASN A 757 -15.98 12.77 -12.73
C ASN A 757 -14.93 13.12 -13.79
N LYS A 758 -15.29 13.99 -14.74
CA LYS A 758 -14.43 14.40 -15.86
C LYS A 758 -13.21 15.15 -15.37
N SER A 759 -13.36 16.10 -14.44
CA SER A 759 -12.24 16.90 -13.90
C SER A 759 -11.11 16.01 -13.35
N HIS A 760 -11.48 15.00 -12.56
CA HIS A 760 -10.56 14.00 -12.04
C HIS A 760 -9.94 13.13 -13.15
N SER A 761 -10.74 12.70 -14.13
CA SER A 761 -10.26 11.90 -15.27
C SER A 761 -9.23 12.67 -16.12
N VAL A 762 -9.49 13.95 -16.40
CA VAL A 762 -8.62 14.82 -17.19
C VAL A 762 -7.28 15.05 -16.49
N ALA A 763 -7.30 15.28 -15.18
CA ALA A 763 -6.09 15.47 -14.39
C ALA A 763 -5.16 14.25 -14.42
N TYR A 764 -5.73 13.06 -14.25
CA TYR A 764 -4.93 11.83 -14.29
C TYR A 764 -4.52 11.43 -15.70
N ALA A 765 -5.38 11.68 -16.70
CA ALA A 765 -5.02 11.51 -18.11
C ALA A 765 -3.84 12.40 -18.51
N LEU A 766 -3.72 13.62 -17.96
CA LEU A 766 -2.56 14.48 -18.19
C LEU A 766 -1.28 13.82 -17.66
N ILE A 767 -1.29 13.28 -16.45
CA ILE A 767 -0.12 12.56 -15.90
C ILE A 767 0.20 11.32 -16.76
N SER A 768 -0.81 10.55 -17.17
CA SER A 768 -0.62 9.41 -18.08
C SER A 768 0.02 9.86 -19.40
N TYR A 769 -0.44 10.97 -19.98
CA TYR A 769 0.12 11.53 -21.20
C TYR A 769 1.56 12.04 -21.00
N GLN A 770 1.87 12.69 -19.89
CA GLN A 770 3.24 13.11 -19.55
C GLN A 770 4.19 11.91 -19.44
N THR A 771 3.76 10.82 -18.80
CA THR A 771 4.57 9.59 -18.74
C THR A 771 4.72 8.93 -20.11
N LEU A 772 3.68 8.97 -20.95
CA LEU A 772 3.72 8.48 -22.33
C LEU A 772 4.71 9.30 -23.19
N TRP A 773 4.67 10.62 -23.06
CA TRP A 773 5.55 11.53 -23.79
C TRP A 773 7.03 11.32 -23.39
N LEU A 774 7.30 11.22 -22.09
CA LEU A 774 8.65 10.91 -21.58
C LEU A 774 9.15 9.56 -22.08
N LYS A 775 8.30 8.52 -22.09
CA LYS A 775 8.67 7.21 -22.63
C LYS A 775 8.95 7.25 -24.14
N THR A 776 8.25 8.11 -24.88
CA THR A 776 8.37 8.21 -26.34
C THR A 776 9.67 8.88 -26.75
N TYR A 777 10.04 9.99 -26.10
CA TYR A 777 11.21 10.79 -26.48
C TYR A 777 12.48 10.50 -25.68
N TYR A 778 12.34 10.09 -24.42
CA TYR A 778 13.44 9.85 -23.47
C TYR A 778 13.26 8.52 -22.74
N PRO A 779 13.20 7.38 -23.47
CA PRO A 779 12.89 6.08 -22.89
C PRO A 779 13.94 5.62 -21.86
N ALA A 780 15.22 5.95 -22.06
CA ALA A 780 16.29 5.53 -21.14
C ALA A 780 16.14 6.19 -19.76
N GLU A 781 15.98 7.52 -19.72
CA GLU A 781 15.84 8.30 -18.49
C GLU A 781 14.51 8.01 -17.81
N PHE A 782 13.42 7.88 -18.58
CA PHE A 782 12.11 7.54 -18.05
C PHE A 782 12.11 6.14 -17.40
N MET A 783 12.67 5.13 -18.07
CA MET A 783 12.72 3.78 -17.52
C MET A 783 13.64 3.71 -16.30
N ALA A 784 14.78 4.39 -16.30
CA ALA A 784 15.65 4.47 -15.11
C ALA A 784 14.93 5.13 -13.92
N ALA A 785 14.15 6.18 -14.16
CA ALA A 785 13.33 6.83 -13.14
C ALA A 785 12.21 5.90 -12.61
N ALA A 786 11.53 5.18 -13.48
CA ALA A 786 10.49 4.21 -13.10
C ALA A 786 11.07 3.05 -12.27
N MET A 787 12.21 2.52 -12.67
CA MET A 787 12.93 1.46 -11.94
C MET A 787 13.40 1.93 -10.57
N THR A 788 13.89 3.17 -10.48
CA THR A 788 14.27 3.79 -9.21
C THR A 788 13.08 3.93 -8.27
N ALA A 789 11.92 4.33 -8.80
CA ALA A 789 10.74 4.47 -7.98
C ALA A 789 10.23 3.10 -7.49
N ASP A 790 10.21 2.06 -8.33
CA ASP A 790 9.79 0.69 -8.00
C ASP A 790 10.91 -0.23 -7.46
N MET A 791 12.00 0.35 -6.96
CA MET A 791 13.19 -0.38 -6.52
C MET A 791 12.90 -1.42 -5.42
N ASP A 792 11.96 -1.13 -4.52
CA ASP A 792 11.58 -2.04 -3.43
C ASP A 792 10.66 -3.19 -3.90
N ASN A 793 10.02 -3.06 -5.07
CA ASN A 793 9.09 -4.04 -5.61
C ASN A 793 9.75 -4.84 -6.74
N VAL A 794 10.32 -5.99 -6.37
CA VAL A 794 11.04 -6.88 -7.27
C VAL A 794 10.19 -7.31 -8.47
N ASP A 795 8.93 -7.69 -8.27
CA ASP A 795 8.08 -8.18 -9.37
C ASP A 795 7.83 -7.08 -10.42
N LYS A 796 7.62 -5.84 -9.97
CA LYS A 796 7.49 -4.68 -10.88
C LYS A 796 8.82 -4.34 -11.55
N LEU A 797 9.92 -4.34 -10.81
CA LEU A 797 11.25 -4.06 -11.34
C LEU A 797 11.61 -5.05 -12.46
N VAL A 798 11.32 -6.34 -12.25
CA VAL A 798 11.50 -7.40 -13.26
C VAL A 798 10.70 -7.07 -14.53
N CYS A 799 9.42 -6.70 -14.40
CA CYS A 799 8.59 -6.30 -15.53
C CYS A 799 9.18 -5.11 -16.30
N LEU A 800 9.70 -4.10 -15.60
CA LEU A 800 10.34 -2.93 -16.20
C LEU A 800 11.66 -3.31 -16.91
N ILE A 801 12.46 -4.21 -16.35
CA ILE A 801 13.69 -4.72 -16.98
C ILE A 801 13.38 -5.45 -18.29
N HIS A 802 12.35 -6.30 -18.29
CA HIS A 802 11.92 -6.98 -19.51
C HIS A 802 11.43 -5.98 -20.57
N GLU A 803 10.72 -4.93 -20.17
CA GLU A 803 10.32 -3.84 -21.06
C GLU A 803 11.52 -3.10 -21.65
N CYS A 804 12.54 -2.77 -20.85
CA CYS A 804 13.78 -2.16 -21.33
C CYS A 804 14.46 -3.03 -22.39
N ARG A 805 14.61 -4.34 -22.13
CA ARG A 805 15.19 -5.29 -23.08
C ARG A 805 14.38 -5.35 -24.39
N ARG A 806 13.05 -5.31 -24.30
CA ARG A 806 12.15 -5.33 -25.47
C ARG A 806 12.29 -4.08 -26.33
N ILE A 807 12.45 -2.90 -25.72
CA ILE A 807 12.64 -1.62 -26.43
C ILE A 807 14.08 -1.48 -26.97
N GLY A 808 15.00 -2.37 -26.57
CA GLY A 808 16.40 -2.36 -26.99
C GLY A 808 17.32 -1.53 -26.10
N LEU A 809 16.87 -1.16 -24.89
CA LEU A 809 17.70 -0.47 -23.90
C LEU A 809 18.65 -1.46 -23.21
N LYS A 810 19.94 -1.11 -23.18
CA LYS A 810 20.96 -1.91 -22.51
C LYS A 810 21.05 -1.54 -21.04
N ILE A 811 20.97 -2.55 -20.18
CA ILE A 811 21.10 -2.44 -18.73
C ILE A 811 22.45 -3.02 -18.33
N LEU A 812 23.28 -2.22 -17.67
CA LEU A 812 24.55 -2.64 -17.10
C LEU A 812 24.36 -3.28 -15.73
N LEU A 813 25.33 -4.11 -15.33
CA LEU A 813 25.35 -4.72 -14.00
C LEU A 813 25.51 -3.65 -12.91
N PRO A 814 25.16 -3.98 -11.65
CA PRO A 814 25.60 -3.18 -10.52
C PRO A 814 27.13 -3.01 -10.57
N ASP A 815 27.62 -1.85 -10.17
CA ASP A 815 29.05 -1.54 -10.13
C ASP A 815 29.32 -0.60 -8.95
N ILE A 816 30.26 -0.94 -8.07
CA ILE A 816 30.64 -0.08 -6.94
C ILE A 816 31.34 1.23 -7.36
N ASN A 817 32.03 1.23 -8.50
CA ASN A 817 32.82 2.36 -8.98
C ASN A 817 31.97 3.37 -9.77
N ILE A 818 30.91 2.92 -10.44
CA ILE A 818 30.04 3.78 -11.27
C ILE A 818 28.63 3.90 -10.66
N GLY A 819 28.13 2.85 -10.03
CA GLY A 819 26.77 2.76 -9.51
C GLY A 819 26.45 3.85 -8.48
N LEU A 820 25.24 4.39 -8.60
CA LEU A 820 24.64 5.28 -7.61
C LEU A 820 23.62 4.50 -6.79
N TYR A 821 23.03 5.15 -5.78
CA TYR A 821 21.91 4.53 -5.05
C TYR A 821 20.73 4.24 -5.98
N ASN A 822 20.37 5.23 -6.81
CA ASN A 822 19.32 5.14 -7.82
C ASN A 822 19.85 4.58 -9.15
N PHE A 823 18.95 4.06 -9.99
CA PHE A 823 19.28 3.79 -11.39
C PHE A 823 19.55 5.12 -12.10
N HIS A 824 20.55 5.13 -12.97
CA HIS A 824 20.90 6.32 -13.74
C HIS A 824 21.32 5.94 -15.16
N VAL A 825 21.31 6.93 -16.06
CA VAL A 825 21.71 6.75 -17.46
C VAL A 825 23.12 7.30 -17.65
N ASN A 826 23.99 6.52 -18.28
CA ASN A 826 25.35 6.97 -18.61
C ASN A 826 25.35 7.82 -19.89
N GLU A 827 26.51 8.41 -20.24
CA GLU A 827 26.64 9.26 -21.44
C GLU A 827 26.36 8.51 -22.76
N LYS A 828 26.40 7.17 -22.75
CA LYS A 828 26.10 6.32 -23.91
C LYS A 828 24.60 5.97 -24.02
N GLY A 829 23.75 6.45 -23.11
CA GLY A 829 22.33 6.11 -23.07
C GLY A 829 22.02 4.73 -22.47
N GLU A 830 22.98 4.09 -21.80
CA GLU A 830 22.80 2.79 -21.13
C GLU A 830 22.37 3.01 -19.67
N ILE A 831 21.50 2.13 -19.16
CA ILE A 831 20.99 2.21 -17.78
C ILE A 831 21.97 1.47 -16.86
N VAL A 832 22.57 2.18 -15.89
CA VAL A 832 23.39 1.60 -14.83
C VAL A 832 22.50 1.17 -13.67
N TYR A 833 22.72 -0.05 -13.17
CA TYR A 833 21.93 -0.60 -12.07
C TYR A 833 22.13 0.20 -10.78
N GLY A 834 21.03 0.55 -10.11
CA GLY A 834 21.08 1.21 -8.80
C GLY A 834 21.52 0.24 -7.70
N LEU A 835 22.54 0.60 -6.92
CA LEU A 835 23.02 -0.22 -5.80
C LEU A 835 21.95 -0.42 -4.73
N GLY A 836 20.97 0.49 -4.64
CA GLY A 836 19.82 0.37 -3.75
C GLY A 836 18.93 -0.83 -4.05
N ALA A 837 18.89 -1.30 -5.29
CA ALA A 837 18.02 -2.40 -5.72
C ALA A 837 18.54 -3.79 -5.28
N ILE A 838 19.70 -3.86 -4.64
CA ILE A 838 20.30 -5.12 -4.18
C ILE A 838 19.63 -5.54 -2.86
N LYS A 839 18.94 -6.68 -2.90
CA LYS A 839 18.11 -7.18 -1.80
C LYS A 839 18.90 -7.39 -0.51
N GLY A 840 18.56 -6.58 0.49
CA GLY A 840 19.13 -6.64 1.84
C GLY A 840 20.55 -6.10 1.96
N VAL A 841 20.88 -5.13 1.09
CA VAL A 841 21.88 -4.10 1.35
C VAL A 841 21.14 -2.85 1.83
N GLY A 842 21.55 -2.28 2.97
CA GLY A 842 20.88 -1.10 3.54
C GLY A 842 21.28 0.22 2.87
N ILE A 843 20.37 1.20 2.85
CA ILE A 843 20.61 2.54 2.29
C ILE A 843 21.82 3.24 2.93
N ALA A 844 22.00 3.09 4.25
CA ALA A 844 23.14 3.65 4.97
C ALA A 844 24.46 3.11 4.45
N SER A 845 24.56 1.78 4.27
CA SER A 845 25.77 1.13 3.75
C SER A 845 26.13 1.63 2.34
N ILE A 846 25.14 1.81 1.46
CA ILE A 846 25.37 2.29 0.09
C ILE A 846 25.82 3.75 0.09
N LYS A 847 25.15 4.62 0.88
CA LYS A 847 25.57 6.02 1.02
C LYS A 847 27.00 6.12 1.54
N THR A 848 27.39 5.27 2.49
CA THR A 848 28.78 5.18 2.96
C THR A 848 29.74 4.80 1.83
N ILE A 849 29.44 3.76 1.05
CA ILE A 849 30.29 3.35 -0.09
C ILE A 849 30.46 4.49 -1.11
N ILE A 850 29.37 5.18 -1.46
CA ILE A 850 29.41 6.31 -2.39
C ILE A 850 30.24 7.47 -1.81
N SER A 851 30.05 7.81 -0.54
CA SER A 851 30.83 8.88 0.11
C SER A 851 32.32 8.56 0.20
N LEU A 852 32.68 7.29 0.42
CA LEU A 852 34.08 6.83 0.41
C LEU A 852 34.68 6.95 -0.99
N ARG A 853 33.91 6.63 -2.03
CA ARG A 853 34.35 6.80 -3.42
C ARG A 853 34.57 8.27 -3.77
N GLU A 854 33.69 9.16 -3.34
CA GLU A 854 33.80 10.60 -3.58
C GLU A 854 35.00 11.22 -2.84
N ASN A 855 35.27 10.79 -1.61
CA ASN A 855 36.37 11.33 -0.79
C ASN A 855 37.73 10.70 -1.09
N CYS A 856 37.78 9.39 -1.37
CA CYS A 856 39.02 8.61 -1.48
C CYS A 856 39.32 8.13 -2.91
N GLY A 857 38.52 8.53 -3.90
CA GLY A 857 38.63 8.09 -5.29
C GLY A 857 38.11 6.67 -5.56
N ILE A 858 38.23 6.25 -6.82
CA ILE A 858 37.76 4.95 -7.34
C ILE A 858 38.45 3.79 -6.62
N PHE A 859 37.73 2.68 -6.38
CA PHE A 859 38.30 1.47 -5.78
C PHE A 859 39.14 0.72 -6.82
N LYS A 860 40.44 0.58 -6.54
CA LYS A 860 41.39 -0.05 -7.47
C LYS A 860 41.25 -1.58 -7.53
N ASN A 861 41.01 -2.20 -6.38
CA ASN A 861 40.89 -3.64 -6.21
C ASN A 861 40.02 -3.96 -4.99
N PHE A 862 39.68 -5.24 -4.80
CA PHE A 862 38.80 -5.67 -3.71
C PHE A 862 39.40 -5.46 -2.32
N PHE A 863 40.73 -5.54 -2.20
CA PHE A 863 41.41 -5.29 -0.93
C PHE A 863 41.33 -3.81 -0.52
N ASP A 864 41.59 -2.89 -1.46
CA ASP A 864 41.42 -1.45 -1.30
C ASP A 864 39.98 -1.08 -0.91
N PHE A 865 39.00 -1.74 -1.53
CA PHE A 865 37.60 -1.61 -1.14
C PHE A 865 37.36 -2.02 0.32
N CYS A 866 37.85 -3.20 0.73
CA CYS A 866 37.68 -3.69 2.11
C CYS A 866 38.37 -2.79 3.15
N ILE A 867 39.58 -2.28 2.89
CA ILE A 867 40.28 -1.35 3.80
C ILE A 867 39.44 -0.10 4.06
N LYS A 868 39.00 0.55 2.98
CA LYS A 868 38.22 1.79 3.08
C LYS A 868 36.88 1.58 3.78
N VAL A 869 36.27 0.41 3.59
CA VAL A 869 34.94 0.06 4.13
C VAL A 869 34.98 -0.41 5.60
N CYS A 870 36.01 -1.14 6.02
CA CYS A 870 36.11 -1.70 7.38
C CYS A 870 36.00 -0.64 8.48
N ASN A 871 36.51 0.58 8.24
CA ASN A 871 36.43 1.69 9.19
C ASN A 871 35.00 2.20 9.47
N LYS A 872 33.98 1.77 8.72
CA LYS A 872 32.61 2.30 8.78
C LYS A 872 31.52 1.25 9.07
N LYS A 873 31.88 0.11 9.69
CA LYS A 873 30.94 -0.92 10.19
C LYS A 873 29.98 -1.51 9.14
N ILE A 874 30.44 -1.73 7.89
CA ILE A 874 29.63 -2.50 6.92
C ILE A 874 29.73 -3.99 7.27
N ASN A 875 28.57 -4.63 7.48
CA ASN A 875 28.49 -6.04 7.86
C ASN A 875 28.94 -6.95 6.69
N ARG A 876 29.65 -8.04 6.99
CA ARG A 876 30.00 -9.14 6.06
C ARG A 876 28.87 -9.52 5.12
N ARG A 877 27.66 -9.70 5.65
CA ARG A 877 26.48 -10.10 4.86
C ARG A 877 26.14 -9.12 3.73
N VAL A 878 26.48 -7.84 3.90
CA VAL A 878 26.31 -6.82 2.85
C VAL A 878 27.35 -7.02 1.74
N ILE A 879 28.61 -7.28 2.09
CA ILE A 879 29.68 -7.51 1.12
C ILE A 879 29.43 -8.79 0.32
N GLU A 880 29.00 -9.87 0.96
CA GLU A 880 28.60 -11.12 0.28
C GLU A 880 27.54 -10.85 -0.80
N LYS A 881 26.54 -10.02 -0.49
CA LYS A 881 25.48 -9.65 -1.44
C LYS A 881 25.98 -8.76 -2.57
N LEU A 882 26.92 -7.85 -2.31
CA LEU A 882 27.57 -7.04 -3.35
C LEU A 882 28.36 -7.92 -4.32
N ILE A 883 29.04 -8.96 -3.82
CA ILE A 883 29.74 -9.93 -4.67
C ILE A 883 28.74 -10.76 -5.48
N LEU A 884 27.73 -11.34 -4.83
CA LEU A 884 26.74 -12.20 -5.51
C LEU A 884 25.94 -11.45 -6.59
N SER A 885 25.66 -10.17 -6.38
CA SER A 885 24.97 -9.30 -7.35
C SER A 885 25.83 -8.87 -8.54
N GLY A 886 27.15 -9.06 -8.48
CA GLY A 886 28.10 -8.63 -9.52
C GLY A 886 28.63 -7.22 -9.37
N ALA A 887 28.31 -6.51 -8.28
CA ALA A 887 28.77 -5.15 -8.03
C ALA A 887 30.31 -5.02 -7.97
N CYS A 888 31.00 -6.11 -7.61
CA CYS A 888 32.45 -6.16 -7.47
C CYS A 888 33.17 -6.75 -8.70
N ASP A 889 32.47 -7.10 -9.78
CA ASP A 889 33.07 -7.80 -10.93
C ASP A 889 34.13 -6.96 -11.67
N ILE A 890 33.99 -5.62 -11.66
CA ILE A 890 34.94 -4.68 -12.29
C ILE A 890 36.33 -4.74 -11.65
N LEU A 891 36.45 -5.23 -10.42
CA LEU A 891 37.71 -5.31 -9.68
C LEU A 891 38.64 -6.45 -10.14
N GLY A 892 38.26 -7.15 -11.23
CA GLY A 892 39.13 -8.08 -11.95
C GLY A 892 39.35 -9.44 -11.27
N ILE A 893 38.58 -9.77 -10.23
CA ILE A 893 38.70 -11.03 -9.48
C ILE A 893 37.41 -11.84 -9.63
N GLU A 894 37.53 -13.15 -9.89
CA GLU A 894 36.35 -14.04 -9.97
C GLU A 894 35.58 -14.08 -8.64
N ARG A 895 34.24 -13.97 -8.67
CA ARG A 895 33.35 -13.92 -7.49
C ARG A 895 33.64 -15.03 -6.46
N ILE A 896 33.98 -16.23 -6.91
CA ILE A 896 34.31 -17.36 -6.03
C ILE A 896 35.59 -17.14 -5.22
N ASN A 897 36.63 -16.57 -5.85
CA ASN A 897 37.90 -16.31 -5.19
C ASN A 897 37.69 -15.27 -4.10
N ILE A 898 36.90 -14.23 -4.39
CA ILE A 898 36.53 -13.23 -3.39
C ILE A 898 35.76 -13.89 -2.24
N MET A 899 34.67 -14.61 -2.53
CA MET A 899 33.81 -15.20 -1.51
C MET A 899 34.56 -16.13 -0.54
N ASN A 900 35.47 -16.96 -1.06
CA ASN A 900 36.24 -17.90 -0.25
C ASN A 900 37.41 -17.24 0.51
N SER A 901 37.92 -16.11 0.03
CA SER A 901 39.02 -15.36 0.68
C SER A 901 38.52 -14.24 1.60
N LEU A 902 37.20 -14.04 1.71
CA LEU A 902 36.61 -12.99 2.54
C LEU A 902 37.13 -13.03 3.99
N ASP A 903 37.15 -14.21 4.61
CA ASP A 903 37.62 -14.38 6.01
C ASP A 903 39.06 -13.90 6.20
N ASP A 904 39.95 -14.37 5.33
CA ASP A 904 41.37 -14.02 5.37
C ASP A 904 41.60 -12.51 5.09
N ILE A 905 40.82 -11.96 4.14
CA ILE A 905 40.86 -10.52 3.80
C ILE A 905 40.41 -9.68 4.99
N PHE A 906 39.32 -10.04 5.67
CA PHE A 906 38.83 -9.29 6.83
C PHE A 906 39.86 -9.28 7.97
N ILE A 907 40.50 -10.42 8.24
CA ILE A 907 41.56 -10.52 9.26
C ILE A 907 42.74 -9.60 8.92
N ALA A 908 43.21 -9.64 7.67
CA ALA A 908 44.32 -8.81 7.23
C ALA A 908 43.97 -7.31 7.28
N VAL A 909 42.76 -6.94 6.88
CA VAL A 909 42.29 -5.55 6.92
C VAL A 909 42.15 -5.04 8.35
N GLU A 910 41.62 -5.84 9.28
CA GLU A 910 41.55 -5.44 10.69
C GLU A 910 42.94 -5.19 11.29
N GLN A 911 43.94 -5.99 10.92
CA GLN A 911 45.32 -5.80 11.36
C GLN A 911 45.91 -4.49 10.82
N ILE A 912 45.70 -4.18 9.54
CA ILE A 912 46.17 -2.93 8.92
C ILE A 912 45.47 -1.71 9.55
N VAL A 913 44.15 -1.78 9.74
CA VAL A 913 43.38 -0.70 10.38
C VAL A 913 43.84 -0.45 11.82
N LYS A 914 44.10 -1.52 12.59
CA LYS A 914 44.65 -1.40 13.95
C LYS A 914 46.04 -0.78 13.97
N LYS A 915 46.91 -1.13 13.01
CA LYS A 915 48.23 -0.53 12.86
C LYS A 915 48.15 0.97 12.55
N ASN A 916 47.32 1.35 11.57
CA ASN A 916 47.17 2.75 11.17
C ASN A 916 46.54 3.63 12.27
N ASN A 917 45.62 3.09 13.08
CA ASN A 917 45.01 3.84 14.18
C ASN A 917 45.93 3.99 15.41
N ASN A 918 46.94 3.13 15.57
CA ASN A 918 47.85 3.14 16.71
C ASN A 918 49.10 4.03 16.51
N GLY A 919 49.20 4.77 15.40
CA GLY A 919 50.26 5.77 15.18
C GLY A 919 51.68 5.20 15.06
N GLN A 920 51.84 3.89 14.85
CA GLN A 920 53.15 3.29 14.53
C GLN A 920 53.41 3.39 13.03
N GLU A 921 53.98 4.52 12.60
CA GLU A 921 54.69 4.61 11.31
C GLU A 921 56.07 3.94 11.50
N GLU A 922 56.16 2.62 11.27
CA GLU A 922 57.45 1.93 11.20
C GLU A 922 58.06 2.04 9.79
N LEU A 923 59.38 2.25 9.78
CA LEU A 923 60.34 2.54 8.71
C LEU A 923 60.37 1.58 7.47
N PHE A 924 59.28 0.88 7.14
CA PHE A 924 59.19 -0.15 6.09
C PHE A 924 58.02 0.06 5.10
N ASP A 925 57.67 1.30 4.80
CA ASP A 925 56.63 1.64 3.81
C ASP A 925 56.97 1.25 2.35
N ASP A 926 58.19 0.76 2.09
CA ASP A 926 58.67 0.33 0.75
C ASP A 926 58.58 -1.18 0.49
N ILE A 927 57.77 -1.93 1.25
CA ILE A 927 57.40 -3.31 0.87
C ILE A 927 56.10 -3.27 0.06
N ASN A 928 56.24 -2.88 -1.22
CA ASN A 928 55.27 -3.04 -2.31
C ASN A 928 53.95 -3.75 -1.94
N ASP A 929 52.84 -3.02 -2.05
CA ASP A 929 51.42 -3.44 -2.04
C ASP A 929 51.11 -4.78 -2.76
N ILE A 930 52.01 -5.21 -3.64
CA ILE A 930 51.96 -6.40 -4.48
C ILE A 930 52.19 -7.70 -3.68
N SER A 931 52.94 -7.66 -2.57
CA SER A 931 53.34 -8.86 -1.82
C SER A 931 52.22 -9.43 -0.94
N TYR A 932 51.43 -8.58 -0.27
CA TYR A 932 50.25 -8.99 0.51
C TYR A 932 49.09 -9.44 -0.38
N GLN A 933 48.87 -8.77 -1.53
CA GLN A 933 47.89 -9.19 -2.53
C GLN A 933 48.18 -10.59 -3.08
N LYS A 934 49.44 -10.89 -3.43
CA LYS A 934 49.84 -12.22 -3.93
C LYS A 934 49.75 -13.33 -2.87
N LYS A 935 49.82 -13.03 -1.57
CA LYS A 935 49.81 -14.08 -0.54
C LYS A 935 48.41 -14.63 -0.26
N TYR A 936 47.38 -13.78 -0.34
CA TYR A 936 46.00 -14.16 -0.03
C TYR A 936 45.10 -14.43 -1.25
N LEU A 937 45.35 -13.79 -2.41
CA LEU A 937 44.55 -14.02 -3.63
C LEU A 937 44.97 -15.25 -4.45
N LEU A 938 46.16 -15.83 -4.21
CA LEU A 938 46.81 -16.77 -5.16
C LEU A 938 46.98 -18.21 -4.68
N ASN A 939 46.58 -18.58 -3.46
CA ASN A 939 46.99 -19.88 -2.89
C ASN A 939 45.98 -21.03 -2.89
N LYS A 940 44.90 -20.95 -3.67
CA LYS A 940 44.16 -22.17 -4.05
C LYS A 940 43.81 -22.10 -5.53
N LYS A 941 44.26 -23.08 -6.32
CA LYS A 941 43.68 -23.36 -7.65
C LYS A 941 42.24 -23.84 -7.43
N ILE A 942 41.31 -22.92 -7.23
CA ILE A 942 39.89 -23.23 -7.00
C ILE A 942 39.18 -23.25 -8.35
N ASN A 943 38.32 -24.25 -8.52
CA ASN A 943 37.49 -24.40 -9.71
C ASN A 943 36.49 -23.24 -9.83
N LYS A 944 36.34 -22.70 -11.04
CA LYS A 944 35.38 -21.63 -11.35
C LYS A 944 33.96 -22.01 -10.91
N TRP A 945 33.19 -21.07 -10.36
CA TRP A 945 31.77 -21.30 -10.10
C TRP A 945 31.05 -21.71 -11.38
N SER A 946 30.10 -22.64 -11.25
CA SER A 946 29.22 -22.97 -12.35
C SER A 946 28.38 -21.75 -12.73
N LYS A 947 28.02 -21.61 -14.02
CA LYS A 947 27.11 -20.54 -14.47
C LYS A 947 25.78 -20.58 -13.70
N HIS A 948 25.30 -21.77 -13.33
CA HIS A 948 24.10 -21.95 -12.51
C HIS A 948 24.23 -21.28 -11.14
N THR A 949 25.37 -21.45 -10.46
CA THR A 949 25.62 -20.85 -9.14
C THR A 949 25.63 -19.32 -9.21
N ILE A 950 26.28 -18.74 -10.23
CA ILE A 950 26.32 -17.28 -10.44
C ILE A 950 24.91 -16.73 -10.66
N LEU A 951 24.14 -17.35 -11.56
CA LEU A 951 22.77 -16.96 -11.87
C LEU A 951 21.84 -17.10 -10.66
N HIS A 952 22.01 -18.15 -9.86
CA HIS A 952 21.26 -18.31 -8.61
C HIS A 952 21.56 -17.18 -7.63
N GLY A 953 22.84 -16.80 -7.47
CA GLY A 953 23.25 -15.67 -6.63
C GLY A 953 22.64 -14.34 -7.11
N GLU A 954 22.61 -14.11 -8.43
CA GLU A 954 21.92 -12.94 -9.01
C GLU A 954 20.42 -12.96 -8.72
N ARG A 955 19.74 -14.11 -8.87
CA ARG A 955 18.31 -14.19 -8.55
C ARG A 955 18.02 -13.97 -7.07
N GLU A 956 18.86 -14.47 -6.19
CA GLU A 956 18.70 -14.28 -4.74
C GLU A 956 18.89 -12.82 -4.33
N THR A 957 19.86 -12.12 -4.94
CA THR A 957 20.23 -10.75 -4.58
C THR A 957 19.50 -9.67 -5.38
N LEU A 958 19.26 -9.87 -6.67
CA LEU A 958 18.60 -8.92 -7.57
C LEU A 958 17.13 -9.27 -7.82
N GLY A 959 16.73 -10.54 -7.59
CA GLY A 959 15.39 -11.03 -7.91
C GLY A 959 15.23 -11.56 -9.34
N LEU A 960 16.23 -11.37 -10.21
CA LEU A 960 16.23 -11.81 -11.60
C LEU A 960 17.60 -12.30 -12.06
N TYR A 961 17.58 -12.96 -13.22
CA TYR A 961 18.78 -13.33 -13.95
C TYR A 961 19.20 -12.17 -14.87
N LEU A 962 20.25 -11.43 -14.49
CA LEU A 962 20.65 -10.21 -15.18
C LEU A 962 21.70 -10.49 -16.27
N THR A 963 22.72 -11.32 -15.96
CA THR A 963 23.84 -11.59 -16.89
C THR A 963 23.50 -12.56 -18.03
N SER A 964 22.69 -13.58 -17.76
CA SER A 964 22.33 -14.62 -18.74
C SER A 964 21.03 -15.32 -18.32
N HIS A 965 20.34 -16.00 -19.23
CA HIS A 965 19.18 -16.83 -18.88
C HIS A 965 19.63 -18.25 -18.48
N PRO A 966 19.00 -18.93 -17.50
CA PRO A 966 19.37 -20.29 -17.11
C PRO A 966 19.35 -21.30 -18.27
N ILE A 967 18.44 -21.08 -19.24
CA ILE A 967 18.34 -21.92 -20.44
C ILE A 967 19.62 -21.88 -21.30
N ASN A 968 20.41 -20.80 -21.22
CA ASN A 968 21.62 -20.63 -22.02
C ASN A 968 22.68 -21.69 -21.72
N ILE A 969 22.59 -22.34 -20.54
CA ILE A 969 23.46 -23.46 -20.15
C ILE A 969 23.26 -24.66 -21.08
N TYR A 970 22.03 -24.89 -21.55
CA TYR A 970 21.64 -26.09 -22.28
C TYR A 970 21.47 -25.85 -23.79
N LEU A 971 21.85 -24.69 -24.33
CA LEU A 971 21.66 -24.35 -25.75
C LEU A 971 22.27 -25.36 -26.72
N SER A 972 23.37 -26.02 -26.36
CA SER A 972 23.96 -27.09 -27.18
C SER A 972 23.12 -28.37 -27.20
N GLU A 973 22.40 -28.67 -26.12
CA GLU A 973 21.52 -29.84 -26.01
C GLU A 973 20.13 -29.56 -26.62
N ILE A 974 19.58 -28.36 -26.39
CA ILE A 974 18.23 -27.96 -26.81
C ILE A 974 18.01 -28.14 -28.32
N LYS A 975 19.06 -27.96 -29.14
CA LYS A 975 19.00 -28.17 -30.59
C LYS A 975 18.49 -29.57 -30.96
N TYR A 976 18.89 -30.58 -30.18
CA TYR A 976 18.53 -31.98 -30.40
C TYR A 976 17.14 -32.33 -29.85
N TYR A 977 16.63 -31.56 -28.87
CA TYR A 977 15.32 -31.81 -28.26
C TYR A 977 14.17 -31.11 -29.01
N THR A 978 14.44 -29.99 -29.68
CA THR A 978 13.42 -29.08 -30.22
C THR A 978 13.56 -28.79 -31.71
N ASN A 979 14.50 -29.44 -32.41
CA ASN A 979 14.85 -29.12 -33.81
C ASN A 979 15.14 -27.62 -34.02
N ASN A 980 15.84 -26.98 -33.08
CA ASN A 980 16.17 -25.54 -33.09
C ASN A 980 14.98 -24.55 -33.01
N LEU A 981 13.77 -25.01 -32.67
CA LEU A 981 12.63 -24.10 -32.51
C LEU A 981 12.78 -23.24 -31.24
N THR A 982 12.86 -21.92 -31.42
CA THR A 982 12.77 -20.94 -30.32
C THR A 982 11.33 -20.51 -30.08
N LEU A 983 11.00 -20.04 -28.87
CA LEU A 983 9.66 -19.53 -28.57
C LEU A 983 9.30 -18.34 -29.46
N GLN A 984 10.28 -17.52 -29.88
CA GLN A 984 10.03 -16.41 -30.81
C GLN A 984 9.59 -16.91 -32.19
N GLN A 985 10.17 -18.01 -32.67
CA GLN A 985 9.73 -18.64 -33.91
C GLN A 985 8.34 -19.26 -33.74
N VAL A 986 8.06 -19.87 -32.59
CA VAL A 986 6.72 -20.40 -32.31
C VAL A 986 5.67 -19.29 -32.28
N SER A 987 5.99 -18.12 -31.72
CA SER A 987 5.08 -16.96 -31.70
C SER A 987 4.88 -16.32 -33.08
N SER A 988 5.82 -16.47 -34.01
CA SER A 988 5.69 -15.95 -35.39
C SER A 988 4.97 -16.90 -36.36
N ILE A 989 4.73 -18.16 -35.99
CA ILE A 989 3.92 -19.10 -36.80
C ILE A 989 2.47 -18.60 -36.81
N SER A 990 2.09 -17.94 -37.90
CA SER A 990 0.78 -17.31 -38.12
C SER A 990 -0.26 -18.24 -38.77
N GLN A 991 0.05 -19.51 -38.98
CA GLN A 991 -0.79 -20.43 -39.74
C GLN A 991 -1.68 -21.33 -38.86
N SER A 992 -2.92 -21.50 -39.31
CA SER A 992 -4.03 -22.26 -38.73
C SER A 992 -3.84 -23.78 -38.65
N ASN A 993 -2.61 -24.28 -38.74
CA ASN A 993 -2.34 -25.71 -38.66
C ASN A 993 -2.06 -26.10 -37.21
N LYS A 994 -2.83 -27.07 -36.69
CA LYS A 994 -2.56 -27.73 -35.41
C LYS A 994 -1.28 -28.57 -35.55
N THR A 995 -0.13 -27.92 -35.49
CA THR A 995 1.17 -28.59 -35.53
C THR A 995 1.58 -29.00 -34.12
N LEU A 996 2.11 -30.21 -34.00
CA LEU A 996 2.73 -30.68 -32.77
C LEU A 996 4.13 -30.07 -32.70
N LEU A 997 4.39 -29.26 -31.69
CA LEU A 997 5.66 -28.59 -31.47
C LEU A 997 6.24 -28.99 -30.11
N THR A 998 7.57 -29.09 -30.06
CA THR A 998 8.33 -29.32 -28.83
C THR A 998 9.18 -28.08 -28.55
N VAL A 999 9.01 -27.50 -27.36
CA VAL A 999 9.70 -26.29 -26.93
C VAL A 999 10.36 -26.50 -25.57
N VAL A 1000 11.43 -25.76 -25.28
CA VAL A 1000 12.04 -25.71 -23.95
C VAL A 1000 11.85 -24.32 -23.37
N GLY A 1001 11.48 -24.24 -22.10
CA GLY A 1001 11.42 -22.97 -21.40
C GLY A 1001 11.49 -23.12 -19.89
N LEU A 1002 11.89 -22.05 -19.22
CA LEU A 1002 11.85 -21.92 -17.77
C LEU A 1002 10.45 -21.48 -17.35
N ILE A 1003 9.84 -22.17 -16.38
CA ILE A 1003 8.52 -21.82 -15.86
C ILE A 1003 8.61 -20.55 -15.01
N LEU A 1004 8.04 -19.45 -15.50
CA LEU A 1004 7.96 -18.17 -14.78
C LEU A 1004 6.76 -18.12 -13.82
N ASN A 1005 5.59 -18.55 -14.32
CA ASN A 1005 4.34 -18.43 -13.58
C ASN A 1005 3.40 -19.60 -13.83
N ILE A 1006 2.57 -19.92 -12.83
CA ILE A 1006 1.61 -21.02 -12.84
C ILE A 1006 0.30 -20.50 -12.26
N LYS A 1007 -0.78 -20.59 -13.02
CA LYS A 1007 -2.15 -20.29 -12.57
C LYS A 1007 -3.00 -21.55 -12.69
N ILE A 1008 -3.48 -22.04 -11.56
CA ILE A 1008 -4.46 -23.13 -11.52
C ILE A 1008 -5.84 -22.51 -11.43
N ILE A 1009 -6.72 -22.85 -12.37
CA ILE A 1009 -8.07 -22.30 -12.47
C ILE A 1009 -9.07 -23.47 -12.50
N THR A 1010 -10.17 -23.30 -11.78
CA THR A 1010 -11.27 -24.27 -11.74
C THR A 1010 -12.39 -23.79 -12.67
N ASN A 1011 -12.85 -24.63 -13.60
CA ASN A 1011 -13.98 -24.29 -14.47
C ASN A 1011 -15.32 -24.42 -13.70
N LYS A 1012 -16.41 -23.87 -14.26
CA LYS A 1012 -17.81 -24.02 -13.81
C LYS A 1012 -18.24 -25.47 -13.57
N TYR A 1013 -17.61 -26.44 -14.25
CA TYR A 1013 -17.84 -27.89 -14.09
C TYR A 1013 -16.89 -28.57 -13.09
N ASN A 1014 -16.24 -27.81 -12.19
CA ASN A 1014 -15.32 -28.28 -11.15
C ASN A 1014 -14.01 -28.96 -11.62
N ASN A 1015 -13.70 -28.93 -12.93
CA ASN A 1015 -12.45 -29.43 -13.48
C ASN A 1015 -11.32 -28.39 -13.33
N LYS A 1016 -10.19 -28.79 -12.74
CA LYS A 1016 -9.00 -27.95 -12.54
C LYS A 1016 -8.09 -28.00 -13.77
N PHE A 1017 -7.64 -26.86 -14.28
CA PHE A 1017 -6.64 -26.79 -15.34
C PHE A 1017 -5.54 -25.81 -14.96
N ALA A 1018 -4.35 -25.94 -15.55
CA ALA A 1018 -3.25 -25.01 -15.31
C ALA A 1018 -2.88 -24.23 -16.57
N ILE A 1019 -2.63 -22.95 -16.39
CA ILE A 1019 -2.01 -22.07 -17.37
C ILE A 1019 -0.63 -21.70 -16.84
N CYS A 1020 0.41 -22.04 -17.57
CA CYS A 1020 1.78 -21.67 -17.21
C CYS A 1020 2.39 -20.76 -18.28
N ILE A 1021 3.34 -19.92 -17.87
CA ILE A 1021 4.13 -19.08 -18.78
C ILE A 1021 5.56 -19.62 -18.77
N ILE A 1022 6.08 -19.97 -19.94
CA ILE A 1022 7.47 -20.43 -20.11
C ILE A 1022 8.28 -19.40 -20.89
N ASN A 1023 9.56 -19.26 -20.56
CA ASN A 1023 10.50 -18.32 -21.20
C ASN A 1023 11.80 -19.02 -21.62
N ASP A 1024 12.32 -18.70 -22.81
CA ASP A 1024 13.55 -19.26 -23.40
C ASP A 1024 14.60 -18.18 -23.72
N ASN A 1025 14.53 -17.02 -23.06
CA ASN A 1025 15.26 -15.78 -23.37
C ASN A 1025 14.80 -15.04 -24.64
N THR A 1026 14.14 -15.69 -25.60
CA THR A 1026 13.69 -15.06 -26.85
C THR A 1026 12.28 -14.49 -26.75
N SER A 1027 11.36 -15.22 -26.14
CA SER A 1027 9.99 -14.75 -25.88
C SER A 1027 9.29 -15.55 -24.79
N ASP A 1028 8.10 -15.09 -24.39
CA ASP A 1028 7.22 -15.81 -23.48
C ASP A 1028 6.15 -16.58 -24.27
N LEU A 1029 5.86 -17.82 -23.84
CA LEU A 1029 4.77 -18.63 -24.41
C LEU A 1029 3.81 -19.12 -23.32
N GLU A 1030 2.51 -18.98 -23.57
CA GLU A 1030 1.47 -19.52 -22.69
C GLU A 1030 1.23 -21.00 -23.02
N ILE A 1031 1.37 -21.86 -22.01
CA ILE A 1031 1.07 -23.29 -22.09
C ILE A 1031 -0.18 -23.63 -21.27
N PHE A 1032 -1.04 -24.50 -21.80
CA PHE A 1032 -2.26 -24.94 -21.15
C PHE A 1032 -2.27 -26.44 -20.92
N ILE A 1033 -2.52 -26.80 -19.67
CA ILE A 1033 -2.44 -28.17 -19.16
C ILE A 1033 -3.83 -28.55 -18.65
N ASN A 1034 -4.39 -29.60 -19.27
CA ASN A 1034 -5.68 -30.15 -18.88
C ASN A 1034 -5.61 -30.91 -17.54
N THR A 1035 -6.75 -31.12 -16.90
CA THR A 1035 -6.91 -31.75 -15.58
C THR A 1035 -6.20 -33.10 -15.46
N LYS A 1036 -6.31 -33.96 -16.48
CA LYS A 1036 -5.67 -35.30 -16.46
C LYS A 1036 -4.15 -35.21 -16.37
N LEU A 1037 -3.54 -34.29 -17.13
CA LEU A 1037 -2.08 -34.12 -17.16
C LEU A 1037 -1.59 -33.35 -15.92
N LEU A 1038 -2.41 -32.44 -15.38
CA LEU A 1038 -2.07 -31.67 -14.19
C LEU A 1038 -1.76 -32.57 -12.98
N ASN A 1039 -2.57 -33.59 -12.75
CA ASN A 1039 -2.34 -34.52 -11.64
C ASN A 1039 -1.04 -35.33 -11.81
N ASN A 1040 -0.69 -35.70 -13.04
CA ASN A 1040 0.49 -36.50 -13.33
C ASN A 1040 1.80 -35.69 -13.23
N TYR A 1041 1.78 -34.41 -13.61
CA TYR A 1041 2.99 -33.57 -13.70
C TYR A 1041 3.14 -32.52 -12.59
N ASN A 1042 2.37 -32.63 -11.50
CA ASN A 1042 2.44 -31.68 -10.37
C ASN A 1042 3.87 -31.50 -9.80
N SER A 1043 4.71 -32.52 -9.87
CA SER A 1043 6.12 -32.44 -9.41
C SER A 1043 7.00 -31.56 -10.31
N LEU A 1044 6.72 -31.53 -11.62
CA LEU A 1044 7.46 -30.77 -12.64
C LEU A 1044 6.94 -29.33 -12.81
N LEU A 1045 5.73 -29.06 -12.36
CA LEU A 1045 5.10 -27.74 -12.40
C LEU A 1045 5.51 -26.90 -11.19
N LYS A 1046 6.79 -26.54 -11.13
CA LYS A 1046 7.32 -25.58 -10.14
C LYS A 1046 7.95 -24.41 -10.87
N LYS A 1047 7.90 -23.23 -10.24
CA LYS A 1047 8.62 -22.05 -10.73
C LYS A 1047 10.12 -22.34 -10.79
N ASP A 1048 10.79 -21.75 -11.77
CA ASP A 1048 12.23 -21.84 -12.02
C ASP A 1048 12.73 -23.22 -12.48
N LEU A 1049 11.84 -24.17 -12.76
CA LEU A 1049 12.21 -25.40 -13.45
C LEU A 1049 12.23 -25.19 -14.96
N ILE A 1050 13.28 -25.71 -15.60
CA ILE A 1050 13.37 -25.84 -17.05
C ILE A 1050 12.64 -27.11 -17.46
N VAL A 1051 11.67 -26.95 -18.33
CA VAL A 1051 10.84 -28.06 -18.83
C VAL A 1051 10.86 -28.10 -20.35
N ILE A 1052 10.80 -29.31 -20.88
CA ILE A 1052 10.57 -29.57 -22.30
C ILE A 1052 9.09 -29.91 -22.46
N VAL A 1053 8.38 -29.12 -23.26
CA VAL A 1053 6.94 -29.21 -23.42
C VAL A 1053 6.62 -29.55 -24.87
N SER A 1054 5.91 -30.66 -25.06
CA SER A 1054 5.37 -31.04 -26.38
C SER A 1054 3.88 -30.79 -26.40
N GLY A 1055 3.38 -30.12 -27.43
CA GLY A 1055 1.97 -29.76 -27.49
C GLY A 1055 1.51 -29.24 -28.84
N LEU A 1056 0.20 -29.13 -28.99
CA LEU A 1056 -0.42 -28.59 -30.18
C LEU A 1056 -0.42 -27.06 -30.10
N ASN A 1057 0.18 -26.41 -31.10
CA ASN A 1057 0.08 -24.96 -31.22
C ASN A 1057 -1.34 -24.55 -31.61
N LYS A 1058 -1.88 -23.54 -30.93
CA LYS A 1058 -3.18 -22.94 -31.22
C LYS A 1058 -3.02 -21.42 -31.20
N PHE A 1059 -3.19 -20.80 -32.36
CA PHE A 1059 -3.26 -19.35 -32.46
C PHE A 1059 -4.60 -18.85 -31.90
N ASP A 1060 -4.55 -18.02 -30.87
CA ASP A 1060 -5.73 -17.34 -30.36
C ASP A 1060 -5.99 -16.08 -31.19
N LYS A 1061 -6.95 -16.19 -32.13
CA LYS A 1061 -7.35 -15.07 -33.01
C LYS A 1061 -7.80 -13.83 -32.23
N TYR A 1062 -8.28 -13.97 -31.00
CA TYR A 1062 -8.75 -12.85 -30.19
C TYR A 1062 -7.61 -12.12 -29.48
N ARG A 1063 -6.57 -12.84 -29.05
CA ARG A 1063 -5.42 -12.27 -28.32
C ARG A 1063 -4.22 -11.96 -29.21
N GLY A 1064 -4.19 -12.49 -30.43
CA GLY A 1064 -3.04 -12.37 -31.33
C GLY A 1064 -1.78 -13.06 -30.80
N ILE A 1065 -1.94 -14.07 -29.93
CA ILE A 1065 -0.84 -14.80 -29.27
C ILE A 1065 -1.01 -16.29 -29.54
N ASN A 1066 0.12 -16.99 -29.72
CA ASN A 1066 0.17 -18.44 -29.82
C ASN A 1066 0.10 -19.09 -28.43
N LYS A 1067 -0.72 -20.12 -28.32
CA LYS A 1067 -0.92 -20.90 -27.10
C LYS A 1067 -0.61 -22.36 -27.36
N LEU A 1068 0.16 -22.99 -26.50
CA LEU A 1068 0.47 -24.42 -26.62
C LEU A 1068 -0.48 -25.24 -25.74
N ILE A 1069 -1.25 -26.14 -26.34
CA ILE A 1069 -2.03 -27.14 -25.59
C ILE A 1069 -1.13 -28.34 -25.33
N VAL A 1070 -0.77 -28.54 -24.06
CA VAL A 1070 0.25 -29.51 -23.65
C VAL A 1070 -0.26 -30.93 -23.81
N THR A 1071 0.59 -31.79 -24.39
CA THR A 1071 0.39 -33.25 -24.49
C THR A 1071 1.36 -34.00 -23.58
N ASN A 1072 2.62 -33.55 -23.49
CA ASN A 1072 3.65 -34.17 -22.68
C ASN A 1072 4.58 -33.08 -22.08
N ILE A 1073 5.05 -33.30 -20.85
CA ILE A 1073 6.04 -32.46 -20.17
C ILE A 1073 7.16 -33.37 -19.69
N MET A 1074 8.40 -32.95 -19.93
CA MET A 1074 9.58 -33.67 -19.52
C MET A 1074 10.56 -32.76 -18.81
N SER A 1075 11.28 -33.30 -17.83
CA SER A 1075 12.47 -32.65 -17.27
C SER A 1075 13.67 -32.79 -18.21
N ILE A 1076 14.69 -31.96 -18.01
CA ILE A 1076 15.95 -32.07 -18.76
C ILE A 1076 16.62 -33.44 -18.57
N ASN A 1077 16.52 -34.03 -17.37
CA ASN A 1077 17.11 -35.33 -17.06
C ASN A 1077 16.37 -36.46 -17.79
N GLU A 1078 15.04 -36.41 -17.85
CA GLU A 1078 14.24 -37.36 -18.63
C GLU A 1078 14.52 -37.23 -20.12
N ALA A 1079 14.66 -36.01 -20.63
CA ALA A 1079 15.02 -35.77 -22.03
C ALA A 1079 16.38 -36.38 -22.37
N ARG A 1080 17.39 -36.22 -21.50
CA ARG A 1080 18.71 -36.84 -21.67
C ARG A 1080 18.63 -38.36 -21.77
N ASN A 1081 17.81 -39.01 -20.93
CA ASN A 1081 17.61 -40.46 -20.99
C ASN A 1081 17.00 -40.94 -22.32
N ILE A 1082 16.13 -40.14 -22.92
CA ILE A 1082 15.47 -40.52 -24.19
C ILE A 1082 16.37 -40.24 -25.39
N TYR A 1083 16.99 -39.06 -25.44
CA TYR A 1083 17.66 -38.56 -26.65
C TYR A 1083 19.17 -38.84 -26.70
N ILE A 1084 19.85 -39.11 -25.58
CA ILE A 1084 21.28 -39.46 -25.60
C ILE A 1084 21.44 -40.95 -25.94
N LYS A 1085 22.33 -41.25 -26.88
CA LYS A 1085 22.67 -42.62 -27.29
C LYS A 1085 23.83 -43.18 -26.47
N TYR A 1086 24.88 -42.39 -26.26
CA TYR A 1086 26.04 -42.73 -25.43
C TYR A 1086 26.85 -41.47 -25.06
N ILE A 1087 27.65 -41.57 -24.00
CA ILE A 1087 28.62 -40.55 -23.61
C ILE A 1087 30.01 -40.96 -24.11
N ALA A 1088 30.64 -40.13 -24.94
CA ALA A 1088 31.95 -40.39 -25.50
C ALA A 1088 33.05 -39.72 -24.67
N ILE A 1089 34.03 -40.49 -24.20
CA ILE A 1089 35.24 -39.99 -23.53
C ILE A 1089 36.42 -40.17 -24.47
N LEU A 1090 37.05 -39.06 -24.85
CA LEU A 1090 38.22 -39.01 -25.73
C LEU A 1090 39.52 -39.15 -24.91
N LEU A 1091 40.33 -40.14 -25.26
CA LEU A 1091 41.65 -40.39 -24.70
C LEU A 1091 42.69 -39.91 -25.69
N VAL A 1092 43.48 -38.91 -25.30
CA VAL A 1092 44.65 -38.49 -26.07
C VAL A 1092 45.81 -39.42 -25.75
N HIS A 1093 46.63 -39.73 -26.75
CA HIS A 1093 47.81 -40.58 -26.59
C HIS A 1093 48.94 -39.84 -25.87
N ASP A 1094 48.73 -39.62 -24.57
CA ASP A 1094 49.64 -39.03 -23.59
C ASP A 1094 49.59 -39.92 -22.34
N VAL A 1095 50.75 -40.42 -21.89
CA VAL A 1095 50.87 -41.43 -20.82
C VAL A 1095 50.29 -40.89 -19.50
N ASP A 1096 50.49 -39.60 -19.23
CA ASP A 1096 49.96 -38.94 -18.03
C ASP A 1096 48.43 -38.78 -18.08
N HIS A 1097 47.88 -38.56 -19.28
CA HIS A 1097 46.44 -38.45 -19.48
C HIS A 1097 45.76 -39.81 -19.29
N ILE A 1098 46.34 -40.88 -19.84
CA ILE A 1098 45.81 -42.24 -19.73
C ILE A 1098 45.83 -42.71 -18.27
N ASN A 1099 46.92 -42.46 -17.54
CA ASN A 1099 47.01 -42.80 -16.10
C ASN A 1099 46.00 -42.02 -15.25
N LYS A 1100 45.80 -40.72 -15.52
CA LYS A 1100 44.74 -39.93 -14.85
C LYS A 1100 43.34 -40.45 -15.13
N VAL A 1101 43.06 -40.84 -16.37
CA VAL A 1101 41.77 -41.41 -16.76
C VAL A 1101 41.52 -42.71 -15.99
N LEU A 1102 42.50 -43.60 -15.89
CA LEU A 1102 42.38 -44.88 -15.19
C LEU A 1102 42.09 -44.70 -13.69
N ILE A 1103 42.81 -43.81 -13.00
CA ILE A 1103 42.56 -43.47 -11.59
C ILE A 1103 41.15 -42.86 -11.41
N ASN A 1104 40.73 -42.00 -12.36
CA ASN A 1104 39.42 -41.37 -12.31
C ASN A 1104 38.28 -42.34 -12.64
N LEU A 1105 38.52 -43.39 -13.41
CA LEU A 1105 37.54 -44.44 -13.68
C LEU A 1105 37.20 -45.25 -12.44
N GLU A 1106 38.20 -45.58 -11.63
CA GLU A 1106 38.01 -46.29 -10.36
C GLU A 1106 37.16 -45.45 -9.38
N ASN A 1107 37.38 -44.14 -9.34
CA ASN A 1107 36.55 -43.20 -8.57
C ASN A 1107 35.10 -43.12 -9.06
N ILE A 1108 34.84 -43.23 -10.36
CA ILE A 1108 33.48 -43.23 -10.92
C ILE A 1108 32.73 -44.50 -10.53
N ILE A 1109 33.40 -45.64 -10.62
CA ILE A 1109 32.83 -46.96 -10.28
C ILE A 1109 32.44 -47.00 -8.80
N ASN A 1110 33.29 -46.46 -7.92
CA ASN A 1110 33.04 -46.45 -6.48
C ASN A 1110 31.96 -45.44 -6.05
N GLN A 1111 31.80 -44.31 -6.74
CA GLN A 1111 30.86 -43.25 -6.33
C GLN A 1111 29.43 -43.41 -6.88
N TYR A 1112 29.26 -43.94 -8.09
CA TYR A 1112 27.98 -43.79 -8.81
C TYR A 1112 27.12 -45.05 -8.86
N GLN A 1113 27.57 -46.21 -8.34
CA GLN A 1113 26.85 -47.50 -8.41
C GLN A 1113 26.11 -47.67 -9.74
N LEU A 1114 26.82 -48.17 -10.76
CA LEU A 1114 26.49 -48.17 -12.21
C LEU A 1114 25.09 -48.70 -12.64
N ASP A 1115 24.00 -48.12 -12.13
CA ASP A 1115 22.60 -48.52 -12.32
C ASP A 1115 21.89 -47.61 -13.35
N GLY A 1116 22.65 -46.99 -14.26
CA GLY A 1116 22.13 -46.06 -15.25
C GLY A 1116 21.57 -46.71 -16.51
N LEU A 1117 21.05 -45.88 -17.44
CA LEU A 1117 20.53 -46.33 -18.74
C LEU A 1117 21.46 -46.03 -19.93
N ILE A 1118 22.46 -45.16 -19.76
CA ILE A 1118 23.27 -44.65 -20.87
C ILE A 1118 24.70 -45.20 -20.82
N PRO A 1119 25.20 -45.82 -21.90
CA PRO A 1119 26.55 -46.35 -21.94
C PRO A 1119 27.60 -45.25 -22.11
N ILE A 1120 28.72 -45.39 -21.40
CA ILE A 1120 29.95 -44.63 -21.59
C ILE A 1120 30.85 -45.39 -22.57
N LYS A 1121 31.31 -44.72 -23.63
CA LYS A 1121 32.23 -45.26 -24.64
C LYS A 1121 33.54 -44.49 -24.65
N PHE A 1122 34.65 -45.20 -24.77
CA PHE A 1122 35.99 -44.60 -24.80
C PHE A 1122 36.52 -44.59 -26.22
N PHE A 1123 37.10 -43.46 -26.63
CA PHE A 1123 37.67 -43.26 -27.96
C PHE A 1123 39.12 -42.84 -27.83
N HIS A 1124 40.04 -43.59 -28.40
CA HIS A 1124 41.47 -43.27 -28.38
C HIS A 1124 41.87 -42.51 -29.65
N LEU A 1125 42.46 -41.32 -29.46
CA LEU A 1125 43.01 -40.49 -30.53
C LEU A 1125 44.50 -40.83 -30.71
N TYR A 1126 44.83 -41.54 -31.79
CA TYR A 1126 46.21 -41.95 -32.12
C TYR A 1126 46.56 -41.54 -33.55
N LYS A 1127 47.62 -40.73 -33.74
CA LYS A 1127 48.13 -40.29 -35.04
C LYS A 1127 47.02 -39.81 -36.01
N ASN A 1128 46.14 -38.93 -35.54
CA ASN A 1128 44.97 -38.39 -36.26
C ASN A 1128 43.84 -39.38 -36.61
N CYS A 1129 43.88 -40.61 -36.09
CA CYS A 1129 42.77 -41.57 -36.18
C CYS A 1129 42.06 -41.69 -34.82
N ILE A 1130 40.73 -41.71 -34.82
CA ILE A 1130 39.90 -41.97 -33.64
C ILE A 1130 39.47 -43.44 -33.67
N ARG A 1131 39.88 -44.23 -32.67
CA ARG A 1131 39.49 -45.64 -32.53
C ARG A 1131 38.58 -45.80 -31.32
N GLU A 1132 37.47 -46.51 -31.47
CA GLU A 1132 36.63 -46.91 -30.33
C GLU A 1132 37.32 -48.05 -29.57
N LEU A 1133 37.46 -47.91 -28.25
CA LEU A 1133 37.93 -48.98 -27.39
C LEU A 1133 36.74 -49.82 -26.95
N GLN A 1134 36.72 -51.09 -27.35
CA GLN A 1134 35.75 -52.05 -26.85
C GLN A 1134 36.24 -52.57 -25.50
N LEU A 1135 35.47 -52.27 -24.45
CA LEU A 1135 35.72 -52.79 -23.10
C LEU A 1135 34.81 -54.00 -22.86
N GLU A 1136 35.28 -54.97 -22.08
CA GLU A 1136 34.50 -56.16 -21.72
C GLU A 1136 33.25 -55.83 -20.88
N LYS A 1137 33.28 -54.71 -20.13
CA LYS A 1137 32.15 -54.22 -19.34
C LYS A 1137 31.66 -52.88 -19.87
N THR A 1138 30.35 -52.78 -20.08
CA THR A 1138 29.68 -51.53 -20.42
C THR A 1138 29.34 -50.75 -19.15
N PHE A 1139 29.91 -49.56 -19.00
CA PHE A 1139 29.60 -48.67 -17.88
C PHE A 1139 28.32 -47.88 -18.19
N LEU A 1140 27.28 -48.07 -17.37
CA LEU A 1140 26.01 -47.38 -17.51
C LEU A 1140 25.88 -46.26 -16.46
N ILE A 1141 25.46 -45.07 -16.89
CA ILE A 1141 25.28 -43.92 -16.01
C ILE A 1141 23.98 -43.18 -16.29
N THR A 1142 23.43 -42.54 -15.26
CA THR A 1142 22.30 -41.60 -15.39
C THR A 1142 22.86 -40.19 -15.64
N PRO A 1143 22.57 -39.53 -16.77
CA PRO A 1143 23.10 -38.22 -17.14
C PRO A 1143 22.39 -37.06 -16.42
N THR A 1144 22.62 -36.89 -15.12
CA THR A 1144 22.18 -35.71 -14.36
C THR A 1144 23.21 -34.58 -14.49
N ASP A 1145 22.82 -33.34 -14.16
CA ASP A 1145 23.78 -32.22 -14.13
C ASP A 1145 24.94 -32.45 -13.15
N THR A 1146 24.68 -33.12 -12.03
CA THR A 1146 25.71 -33.49 -11.05
C THR A 1146 26.69 -34.51 -11.63
N THR A 1147 26.21 -35.54 -12.33
CA THR A 1147 27.09 -36.57 -12.91
C THR A 1147 27.90 -36.02 -14.08
N LEU A 1148 27.28 -35.22 -14.95
CA LEU A 1148 27.97 -34.59 -16.08
C LEU A 1148 29.02 -33.57 -15.64
N SER A 1149 28.69 -32.69 -14.69
CA SER A 1149 29.67 -31.74 -14.13
C SER A 1149 30.84 -32.47 -13.46
N HIS A 1150 30.59 -33.61 -12.82
CA HIS A 1150 31.63 -34.46 -12.26
C HIS A 1150 32.50 -35.12 -13.34
N LEU A 1151 31.90 -35.65 -14.42
CA LEU A 1151 32.64 -36.19 -15.56
C LEU A 1151 33.51 -35.11 -16.24
N TYR A 1152 32.96 -33.91 -16.44
CA TYR A 1152 33.71 -32.77 -16.95
C TYR A 1152 34.85 -32.35 -16.00
N ARG A 1153 34.66 -32.49 -14.69
CA ARG A 1153 35.71 -32.23 -13.69
C ARG A 1153 36.83 -33.27 -13.74
N LEU A 1154 36.49 -34.55 -13.90
CA LEU A 1154 37.45 -35.65 -13.90
C LEU A 1154 38.25 -35.75 -15.20
N PHE A 1155 37.59 -35.62 -16.34
CA PHE A 1155 38.22 -35.83 -17.66
C PHE A 1155 38.48 -34.54 -18.43
N GLY A 1156 37.85 -33.42 -18.06
CA GLY A 1156 37.90 -32.16 -18.80
C GLY A 1156 36.79 -32.03 -19.85
N SER A 1157 36.18 -30.85 -19.94
CA SER A 1157 35.04 -30.57 -20.83
C SER A 1157 35.30 -30.76 -22.33
N LYS A 1158 36.56 -30.67 -22.76
CA LYS A 1158 36.96 -30.91 -24.16
C LYS A 1158 36.93 -32.40 -24.54
N TYR A 1159 37.07 -33.28 -23.55
CA TYR A 1159 37.25 -34.72 -23.75
C TYR A 1159 35.98 -35.52 -23.56
N VAL A 1160 34.95 -34.94 -22.95
CA VAL A 1160 33.63 -35.59 -22.77
C VAL A 1160 32.63 -35.00 -23.76
N LYS A 1161 32.06 -35.82 -24.64
CA LYS A 1161 31.04 -35.42 -25.63
C LYS A 1161 29.77 -36.25 -25.46
N LEU A 1162 28.62 -35.59 -25.44
CA LEU A 1162 27.32 -36.25 -25.46
C LEU A 1162 26.94 -36.57 -26.91
N LYS A 1163 26.66 -37.84 -27.22
CA LYS A 1163 26.16 -38.23 -28.54
C LYS A 1163 24.65 -38.45 -28.47
N PHE A 1164 23.91 -37.59 -29.15
CA PHE A 1164 22.46 -37.67 -29.29
C PHE A 1164 22.06 -38.67 -30.39
N LYS A 1165 20.84 -39.21 -30.29
CA LYS A 1165 20.23 -40.15 -31.23
C LYS A 1165 19.95 -39.53 -32.60
#